data_AF-A0A1Z5HE96-F1
#
_entry.id   AF-A0A1Z5HE96-F1
#
_cell.length_a   1.000
_cell.length_b   1.000
_cell.length_c   1.000
_cell.angle_alpha   90.00
_cell.angle_beta   90.00
_cell.angle_gamma   90.00
#
_symmetry.space_group_name_H-M   'P 1'
#
loop_
_entity.id
_entity.type
_entity.pdbx_description
1 polymer ?
#
loop_
_entity_poly.entity_id
_entity_poly.type
_entity_poly.pdbx_seq_one_letter_code
_entity_poly.pdbx_strand_id
1 'polypeptide(L)'
;MAIRSRQYIIDENSSQKVFQLRKSGQMLEAHNLAIKLYNQNPEDEWIQKAYAWVLIDIIKNEIKSNSGKASDLFNQLLSIDINTDEIITKQINFLRPKLEDNYKDVQQAENLSKNGDHTQAIDLFRKLQNEGKLSQTHHESFGWAIYRYINSNKDNLQINIIKKLLIEYLELHTPKPSLLHSVLLKFSISYAQKHQQFNLFEFFKLWNPEYLRDEDKEQESNEGKIYPSLVERLLRQLINDSNQIDIEYLQRAIGDKSLVIDSIREAYFWKIFNLHKENNIENLWLMFDHYISKYSNYGASHWHSEILKIADRFMTDKDAWRFYDFFHKWNIENFQDNDWHEETIDGYKSKPLVKKALKKVFEFSKLPGNKNKGFSWIIPLYKKALTSFDNDIWLLREYATILNVSGETQEAICIYKSILLDLNDQAYVWHEFAELLADSNSEIAISMLCKSISIQKNEDFLGDIHLLLAKLLIDVNKLKEAKNELNTYREHRIEKGWKTAEVYESLESHLHEINVTGDNSGFYENNIDLTVEYIYSDIPWQDFLLYDKWKNKKQQEISSFTDLNNIEFIVKTNKFDILGNSIVNAVIQFKTHYDKTNNRYIALQAQKSTCTFADLTDKASSALAIIDHVNEQKKLFHYVIDSTLDGIIRFSQTELRPNIGEFLEIKYFTSYNKQKCERKLHILDVNSTDMEDQSLIKTVSGELSLKYKDNGRTIDYQDIIDDEIGIDIKKPDFAFIDDYYVPKYLLRKQHISSDCDVSVKVLFNGEKWSVFELTKQ
;
A
#
# COMPACT_ATOMS: atom_id res chain seq x y z
N MET A 1 -33.98 47.61 51.12
CA MET A 1 -35.02 48.64 51.33
C MET A 1 -35.65 48.97 49.98
N ALA A 2 -36.92 48.59 49.82
CA ALA A 2 -37.93 49.08 48.86
C ALA A 2 -37.52 49.36 47.39
N ILE A 3 -37.77 48.41 46.49
CA ILE A 3 -37.92 48.74 45.06
C ILE A 3 -39.39 49.05 44.79
N ARG A 4 -39.61 50.34 44.51
CA ARG A 4 -40.87 51.02 44.24
C ARG A 4 -41.71 50.29 43.18
N SER A 5 -42.94 49.93 43.53
CA SER A 5 -44.03 49.65 42.60
C SER A 5 -44.40 50.92 41.85
N ARG A 6 -43.84 51.15 40.66
CA ARG A 6 -44.41 52.10 39.69
C ARG A 6 -45.73 51.50 39.19
N GLN A 7 -46.85 51.94 39.75
CA GLN A 7 -48.13 51.87 39.05
C GLN A 7 -48.00 52.72 37.78
N TYR A 8 -47.74 52.07 36.65
CA TYR A 8 -47.93 52.69 35.35
C TYR A 8 -49.41 53.03 35.22
N ILE A 9 -49.74 54.32 35.17
CA ILE A 9 -51.07 54.78 34.77
C ILE A 9 -51.18 54.41 33.29
N ILE A 10 -51.81 53.27 33.01
CA ILE A 10 -52.11 52.84 31.65
C ILE A 10 -53.15 53.81 31.12
N ASP A 11 -52.82 54.53 30.05
CA ASP A 11 -53.78 55.38 29.34
C ASP A 11 -54.99 54.53 28.93
N GLU A 12 -56.18 54.95 29.35
CA GLU A 12 -57.43 54.23 29.11
C GLU A 12 -57.75 54.07 27.61
N ASN A 13 -57.14 54.88 26.74
CA ASN A 13 -57.31 54.81 25.29
C ASN A 13 -56.01 54.37 24.57
N SER A 14 -55.38 53.29 25.03
CA SER A 14 -54.11 52.76 24.47
C SER A 14 -54.13 51.25 24.20
N SER A 15 -53.22 50.77 23.34
CA SER A 15 -53.00 49.33 23.08
C SER A 15 -52.61 48.56 24.35
N GLN A 16 -51.91 49.21 25.30
CA GLN A 16 -51.58 48.63 26.60
C GLN A 16 -52.84 48.32 27.43
N LYS A 17 -53.86 49.19 27.36
CA LYS A 17 -55.16 48.94 28.00
C LYS A 17 -55.89 47.76 27.35
N VAL A 18 -55.85 47.65 26.02
CA VAL A 18 -56.40 46.49 25.30
C VAL A 18 -55.76 45.19 25.77
N PHE A 19 -54.43 45.12 25.89
CA PHE A 19 -53.74 43.93 26.42
C PHE A 19 -54.09 43.64 27.87
N GLN A 20 -54.27 44.68 28.71
CA GLN A 20 -54.70 44.52 30.10
C GLN A 20 -56.10 43.90 30.17
N LEU A 21 -57.06 44.46 29.42
CA LEU A 21 -58.45 43.98 29.36
C LEU A 21 -58.51 42.54 28.85
N ARG A 22 -57.79 42.22 27.76
CA ARG A 22 -57.65 40.86 27.23
C ARG A 22 -57.15 39.87 28.28
N LYS A 23 -56.05 40.20 28.99
CA LYS A 23 -55.46 39.34 30.03
C LYS A 23 -56.38 39.15 31.24
N SER A 24 -57.22 40.13 31.54
CA SER A 24 -58.20 40.07 32.64
C SER A 24 -59.49 39.31 32.29
N GLY A 25 -59.64 38.84 31.05
CA GLY A 25 -60.81 38.08 30.57
C GLY A 25 -62.00 38.94 30.12
N GLN A 26 -61.88 40.27 30.16
CA GLN A 26 -62.91 41.23 29.71
C GLN A 26 -62.89 41.38 28.18
N MET A 27 -63.19 40.29 27.46
CA MET A 27 -62.99 40.19 26.00
C MET A 27 -63.86 41.16 25.18
N LEU A 28 -65.10 41.44 25.62
CA LEU A 28 -65.99 42.38 24.93
C LEU A 28 -65.46 43.82 25.00
N GLU A 29 -65.00 44.24 26.17
CA GLU A 29 -64.41 45.57 26.39
C GLU A 29 -63.08 45.70 25.67
N ALA A 30 -62.24 44.65 25.71
CA ALA A 30 -60.99 44.59 24.96
C ALA A 30 -61.23 44.71 23.45
N HIS A 31 -62.24 44.02 22.90
CA HIS A 31 -62.58 44.06 21.48
C HIS A 31 -63.10 45.43 21.05
N ASN A 32 -64.02 46.02 21.82
CA ASN A 32 -64.57 47.35 21.52
C ASN A 32 -63.49 48.44 21.56
N LEU A 33 -62.55 48.34 22.50
CA LEU A 33 -61.43 49.27 22.57
C LEU A 33 -60.44 49.02 21.42
N ALA A 34 -60.11 47.77 21.12
CA ALA A 34 -59.19 47.41 20.05
C ALA A 34 -59.69 47.88 18.67
N ILE A 35 -60.96 47.64 18.33
CA ILE A 35 -61.54 48.05 17.05
C ILE A 35 -61.62 49.58 16.94
N LYS A 36 -61.95 50.27 18.04
CA LYS A 36 -61.95 51.75 18.09
C LYS A 36 -60.56 52.30 17.80
N LEU A 37 -59.53 51.76 18.46
CA LEU A 37 -58.14 52.19 18.27
C LEU A 37 -57.64 51.88 16.87
N TYR A 38 -57.96 50.69 16.35
CA TYR A 38 -57.57 50.28 14.99
C TYR A 38 -58.21 51.17 13.92
N ASN A 39 -59.49 51.52 14.05
CA ASN A 39 -60.16 52.44 13.13
C ASN A 39 -59.60 53.88 13.19
N GLN A 40 -59.02 54.28 14.33
CA GLN A 40 -58.42 55.61 14.48
C GLN A 40 -56.99 55.66 13.93
N ASN A 41 -56.23 54.58 14.07
CA ASN A 41 -54.84 54.51 13.63
C ASN A 41 -54.47 53.08 13.18
N PRO A 42 -54.86 52.68 11.95
CA PRO A 42 -54.72 51.30 11.47
C PRO A 42 -53.28 50.91 11.15
N GLU A 43 -52.37 51.87 11.01
CA GLU A 43 -50.94 51.68 10.69
C GLU A 43 -50.06 51.44 11.93
N ASP A 44 -50.62 51.59 13.14
CA ASP A 44 -49.85 51.39 14.39
C ASP A 44 -49.69 49.90 14.71
N GLU A 45 -48.44 49.44 14.69
CA GLU A 45 -48.08 48.03 14.90
C GLU A 45 -48.56 47.46 16.25
N TRP A 46 -48.57 48.27 17.31
CA TRP A 46 -49.02 47.82 18.63
C TRP A 46 -50.54 47.73 18.71
N ILE A 47 -51.26 48.62 18.03
CA ILE A 47 -52.71 48.56 17.88
C ILE A 47 -53.11 47.36 17.02
N GLN A 48 -52.44 47.15 15.89
CA GLN A 48 -52.59 45.96 15.03
C GLN A 48 -52.42 44.66 15.83
N LYS A 49 -51.32 44.52 16.58
CA LYS A 49 -51.06 43.34 17.43
C LYS A 49 -52.09 43.19 18.54
N ALA A 50 -52.48 44.27 19.20
CA ALA A 50 -53.48 44.24 20.25
C ALA A 50 -54.82 43.75 19.73
N TYR A 51 -55.25 44.23 18.55
CA TYR A 51 -56.48 43.81 17.91
C TYR A 51 -56.40 42.36 17.41
N ALA A 52 -55.32 41.97 16.73
CA ALA A 52 -55.11 40.62 16.24
C ALA A 52 -55.18 39.57 17.34
N TRP A 53 -54.55 39.80 18.50
CA TRP A 53 -54.63 38.88 19.62
C TRP A 53 -56.01 38.79 20.27
N VAL A 54 -56.74 39.90 20.35
CA VAL A 54 -58.12 39.88 20.85
C VAL A 54 -58.99 39.06 19.90
N LEU A 55 -58.83 39.23 18.58
CA LEU A 55 -59.52 38.39 17.59
C LEU A 55 -59.13 36.92 17.71
N ILE A 56 -57.85 36.57 17.88
CA ILE A 56 -57.39 35.18 18.08
C ILE A 56 -58.10 34.52 19.28
N ASP A 57 -58.16 35.20 20.42
CA ASP A 57 -58.77 34.65 21.63
C ASP A 57 -60.29 34.51 21.48
N ILE A 58 -60.95 35.47 20.83
CA ILE A 58 -62.39 35.39 20.50
C ILE A 58 -62.65 34.24 19.54
N ILE A 59 -61.90 34.12 18.44
CA ILE A 59 -62.03 33.03 17.45
C ILE A 59 -61.86 31.66 18.14
N LYS A 60 -60.88 31.51 19.05
CA LYS A 60 -60.71 30.27 19.83
C LYS A 60 -61.93 29.95 20.70
N ASN A 61 -62.56 30.95 21.29
CA ASN A 61 -63.78 30.75 22.08
C ASN A 61 -64.98 30.45 21.19
N GLU A 62 -65.11 31.10 20.04
CA GLU A 62 -66.21 30.89 19.10
C GLU A 62 -66.16 29.52 18.42
N ILE A 63 -64.95 28.99 18.13
CA ILE A 63 -64.78 27.60 17.67
C ILE A 63 -65.28 26.60 18.72
N LYS A 64 -65.15 26.91 20.02
CA LYS A 64 -65.66 26.05 21.10
C LYS A 64 -67.17 26.15 21.28
N SER A 65 -67.74 27.36 21.15
CA SER A 65 -69.18 27.63 21.36
C SER A 65 -70.05 27.35 20.13
N ASN A 66 -69.44 27.22 18.94
CA ASN A 66 -70.09 26.86 17.68
C ASN A 66 -71.14 27.89 17.19
N SER A 67 -70.90 29.19 17.40
CA SER A 67 -71.87 30.27 17.16
C SER A 67 -72.03 30.72 15.69
N GLY A 68 -71.18 30.22 14.79
CA GLY A 68 -71.15 30.59 13.37
C GLY A 68 -70.40 31.90 13.04
N LYS A 69 -69.94 32.67 14.03
CA LYS A 69 -69.26 33.97 13.82
C LYS A 69 -67.74 33.88 13.62
N ALA A 70 -67.16 32.70 13.82
CA ALA A 70 -65.71 32.52 13.87
C ALA A 70 -65.03 32.80 12.51
N SER A 71 -65.66 32.44 11.39
CA SER A 71 -65.12 32.66 10.05
C SER A 71 -65.08 34.14 9.67
N ASP A 72 -66.10 34.91 10.02
CA ASP A 72 -66.13 36.36 9.79
C ASP A 72 -65.05 37.08 10.59
N LEU A 73 -64.86 36.70 11.85
CA LEU A 73 -63.80 37.23 12.70
C LEU A 73 -62.41 36.82 12.22
N PHE A 74 -62.27 35.63 11.63
CA PHE A 74 -61.01 35.18 11.04
C PHE A 74 -60.67 35.96 9.77
N ASN A 75 -61.66 36.30 8.94
CA ASN A 75 -61.44 37.19 7.80
C ASN A 75 -61.02 38.60 8.24
N GLN A 76 -61.59 39.11 9.34
CA GLN A 76 -61.13 40.36 9.96
C GLN A 76 -59.69 40.25 10.48
N LEU A 77 -59.31 39.11 11.04
CA LEU A 77 -57.93 38.85 11.47
C LEU A 77 -56.97 38.84 10.27
N LEU A 78 -57.36 38.27 9.13
CA LEU A 78 -56.56 38.25 7.91
C LEU A 78 -56.46 39.63 7.21
N SER A 79 -57.40 40.54 7.45
CA SER A 79 -57.32 41.90 6.88
C SER A 79 -56.38 42.84 7.63
N ILE A 80 -55.86 42.44 8.80
CA ILE A 80 -54.86 43.21 9.54
C ILE A 80 -53.48 42.92 8.93
N ASP A 81 -52.70 43.97 8.66
CA ASP A 81 -51.31 43.81 8.22
C ASP A 81 -50.43 43.36 9.40
N ILE A 82 -50.09 42.07 9.46
CA ILE A 82 -49.31 41.44 10.55
C ILE A 82 -47.97 40.91 10.02
N ASN A 83 -47.50 41.41 8.86
CA ASN A 83 -46.48 40.78 7.99
C ASN A 83 -45.09 40.52 8.61
N THR A 84 -44.86 40.81 9.89
CA THR A 84 -43.58 40.58 10.60
C THR A 84 -43.69 39.80 11.93
N ASP A 85 -44.88 39.39 12.39
CA ASP A 85 -45.04 38.66 13.66
C ASP A 85 -45.18 37.13 13.46
N GLU A 86 -44.09 36.40 13.68
CA GLU A 86 -44.05 34.94 13.54
C GLU A 86 -45.03 34.21 14.48
N ILE A 87 -45.30 34.75 15.66
CA ILE A 87 -46.14 34.09 16.67
C ILE A 87 -47.60 34.19 16.27
N ILE A 88 -48.05 35.36 15.84
CA ILE A 88 -49.41 35.57 15.35
C ILE A 88 -49.63 34.78 14.05
N THR A 89 -48.66 34.78 13.14
CA THR A 89 -48.72 33.97 11.91
C THR A 89 -48.89 32.47 12.22
N LYS A 90 -48.17 31.93 13.22
CA LYS A 90 -48.37 30.55 13.72
C LYS A 90 -49.79 30.32 14.27
N GLN A 91 -50.38 31.31 14.95
CA GLN A 91 -51.77 31.21 15.44
C GLN A 91 -52.79 31.23 14.29
N ILE A 92 -52.59 32.07 13.26
CA ILE A 92 -53.43 32.11 12.07
C ILE A 92 -53.42 30.74 11.38
N ASN A 93 -52.24 30.16 11.17
CA ASN A 93 -52.09 28.83 10.58
C ASN A 93 -52.72 27.72 11.44
N PHE A 94 -52.68 27.85 12.78
CA PHE A 94 -53.33 26.91 13.69
C PHE A 94 -54.86 27.01 13.70
N LEU A 95 -55.42 28.22 13.51
CA LEU A 95 -56.87 28.46 13.53
C LEU A 95 -57.52 28.16 12.19
N ARG A 96 -56.85 28.45 11.07
CA ARG A 96 -57.34 28.28 9.71
C ARG A 96 -58.06 26.93 9.46
N PRO A 97 -57.44 25.76 9.72
CA PRO A 97 -58.10 24.48 9.46
C PRO A 97 -59.30 24.22 10.38
N LYS A 98 -59.38 24.87 11.55
CA LYS A 98 -60.46 24.68 12.52
C LYS A 98 -61.77 25.34 12.15
N LEU A 99 -61.72 26.19 11.13
CA LEU A 99 -62.84 26.96 10.61
C LEU A 99 -63.45 26.32 9.36
N GLU A 100 -62.87 25.21 8.87
CA GLU A 100 -63.43 24.42 7.78
C GLU A 100 -64.65 23.62 8.29
N ASP A 101 -65.72 23.58 7.50
CA ASP A 101 -67.01 22.96 7.88
C ASP A 101 -66.88 21.47 8.27
N ASN A 102 -65.86 20.79 7.76
CA ASN A 102 -65.57 19.37 7.95
C ASN A 102 -64.47 19.10 8.99
N TYR A 103 -63.96 20.11 9.70
CA TYR A 103 -62.85 19.96 10.66
C TYR A 103 -63.15 18.93 11.75
N LYS A 104 -64.38 18.90 12.28
CA LYS A 104 -64.79 17.94 13.33
C LYS A 104 -64.77 16.50 12.82
N ASP A 105 -65.21 16.28 11.58
CA ASP A 105 -65.22 14.95 10.96
C ASP A 105 -63.80 14.46 10.67
N VAL A 106 -62.91 15.35 10.24
CA VAL A 106 -61.47 15.06 10.08
C VAL A 106 -60.81 14.73 11.42
N GLN A 107 -61.08 15.52 12.46
CA GLN A 107 -60.56 15.27 13.80
C GLN A 107 -61.07 13.94 14.38
N GLN A 108 -62.34 13.60 14.12
CA GLN A 108 -62.91 12.31 14.47
C GLN A 108 -62.16 11.18 13.75
N ALA A 109 -61.93 11.30 12.44
CA ALA A 109 -61.20 10.31 11.65
C ALA A 109 -59.76 10.13 12.16
N GLU A 110 -59.06 11.22 12.50
CA GLU A 110 -57.73 11.17 13.11
C GLU A 110 -57.72 10.45 14.46
N ASN A 111 -58.69 10.74 15.32
CA ASN A 111 -58.77 10.13 16.64
C ASN A 111 -59.04 8.63 16.53
N LEU A 112 -59.96 8.21 15.66
CA LEU A 112 -60.20 6.81 15.33
C LEU A 112 -58.90 6.14 14.85
N SER A 113 -58.17 6.81 13.96
CA SER A 113 -56.90 6.31 13.44
C SER A 113 -55.84 6.12 14.53
N LYS A 114 -55.70 7.08 15.45
CA LYS A 114 -54.71 7.04 16.54
C LYS A 114 -55.08 6.02 17.63
N ASN A 115 -56.38 5.77 17.84
CA ASN A 115 -56.89 4.87 18.88
C ASN A 115 -56.97 3.39 18.46
N GLY A 116 -56.67 3.05 17.20
CA GLY A 116 -56.67 1.68 16.71
C GLY A 116 -57.88 1.30 15.85
N ASP A 117 -58.88 2.16 15.75
CA ASP A 117 -60.09 1.98 14.92
C ASP A 117 -59.82 2.31 13.45
N HIS A 118 -58.77 1.69 12.89
CA HIS A 118 -58.19 2.09 11.61
C HIS A 118 -59.16 1.95 10.43
N THR A 119 -60.02 0.92 10.39
CA THR A 119 -60.99 0.73 9.30
C THR A 119 -62.00 1.88 9.25
N GLN A 120 -62.58 2.23 10.41
CA GLN A 120 -63.56 3.32 10.51
C GLN A 120 -62.93 4.67 10.15
N ALA A 121 -61.66 4.88 10.54
CA ALA A 121 -60.92 6.07 10.17
C ALA A 121 -60.77 6.20 8.65
N ILE A 122 -60.34 5.13 7.96
CA ILE A 122 -60.19 5.13 6.50
C ILE A 122 -61.53 5.37 5.80
N ASP A 123 -62.59 4.69 6.22
CA ASP A 123 -63.92 4.85 5.62
C ASP A 123 -64.44 6.29 5.77
N LEU A 124 -64.20 6.91 6.92
CA LEU A 124 -64.57 8.31 7.15
C LEU A 124 -63.75 9.27 6.29
N PHE A 125 -62.43 9.08 6.18
CA PHE A 125 -61.60 9.90 5.29
C PHE A 125 -62.00 9.75 3.81
N ARG A 126 -62.24 8.53 3.34
CA ARG A 126 -62.72 8.27 1.97
C ARG A 126 -64.08 8.91 1.69
N LYS A 127 -65.00 8.84 2.67
CA LYS A 127 -66.29 9.52 2.57
C LYS A 127 -66.10 11.03 2.40
N LEU A 128 -65.26 11.65 3.25
CA LEU A 128 -64.96 13.08 3.16
C LEU A 128 -64.31 13.45 1.82
N GLN A 129 -63.41 12.61 1.31
CA GLN A 129 -62.76 12.82 0.01
C GLN A 129 -63.75 12.73 -1.16
N ASN A 130 -64.60 11.70 -1.18
CA ASN A 130 -65.61 11.48 -2.23
C ASN A 130 -66.70 12.57 -2.25
N GLU A 131 -67.02 13.14 -1.08
CA GLU A 131 -67.94 14.28 -0.97
C GLU A 131 -67.28 15.62 -1.34
N GLY A 132 -65.99 15.64 -1.72
CA GLY A 132 -65.25 16.87 -2.01
C GLY A 132 -65.00 17.75 -0.79
N LYS A 133 -65.15 17.19 0.41
CA LYS A 133 -65.03 17.91 1.69
C LYS A 133 -63.63 17.81 2.30
N LEU A 134 -62.79 16.87 1.87
CA LEU A 134 -61.42 16.76 2.38
C LEU A 134 -60.50 17.77 1.69
N SER A 135 -60.16 18.85 2.39
CA SER A 135 -59.20 19.84 1.89
C SER A 135 -57.77 19.32 1.89
N GLN A 136 -56.90 19.95 1.08
CA GLN A 136 -55.49 19.56 0.95
C GLN A 136 -54.73 19.65 2.28
N THR A 137 -55.11 20.56 3.18
CA THR A 137 -54.48 20.72 4.50
C THR A 137 -54.64 19.47 5.38
N HIS A 138 -55.61 18.60 5.07
CA HIS A 138 -55.92 17.38 5.81
C HIS A 138 -55.44 16.09 5.13
N HIS A 139 -54.79 16.20 3.96
CA HIS A 139 -54.24 15.05 3.25
C HIS A 139 -53.14 14.32 4.05
N GLU A 140 -52.34 15.02 4.85
CA GLU A 140 -51.32 14.38 5.69
C GLU A 140 -51.96 13.50 6.77
N SER A 141 -53.03 13.98 7.41
CA SER A 141 -53.81 13.23 8.40
C SER A 141 -54.39 11.95 7.80
N PHE A 142 -54.92 12.03 6.58
CA PHE A 142 -55.41 10.85 5.87
C PHE A 142 -54.25 9.88 5.53
N GLY A 143 -53.12 10.39 5.06
CA GLY A 143 -51.94 9.57 4.79
C GLY A 143 -51.41 8.83 6.02
N TRP A 144 -51.38 9.48 7.19
CA TRP A 144 -51.05 8.81 8.46
C TRP A 144 -52.06 7.72 8.81
N ALA A 145 -53.35 7.92 8.51
CA ALA A 145 -54.37 6.91 8.72
C ALA A 145 -54.18 5.70 7.80
N ILE A 146 -53.84 5.94 6.53
CA ILE A 146 -53.47 4.89 5.57
C ILE A 146 -52.29 4.09 6.11
N TYR A 147 -51.20 4.75 6.52
CA TYR A 147 -50.02 4.08 7.08
C TYR A 147 -50.36 3.20 8.30
N ARG A 148 -51.13 3.73 9.26
CA ARG A 148 -51.50 2.96 10.46
C ARG A 148 -52.35 1.75 10.10
N TYR A 149 -53.33 1.91 9.21
CA TYR A 149 -54.20 0.84 8.74
C TYR A 149 -53.43 -0.28 8.03
N ILE A 150 -52.52 0.06 7.10
CA ILE A 150 -51.71 -0.95 6.41
C ILE A 150 -50.73 -1.61 7.39
N ASN A 151 -50.12 -0.86 8.30
CA ASN A 151 -49.12 -1.40 9.21
C ASN A 151 -49.72 -2.34 10.26
N SER A 152 -50.93 -2.07 10.75
CA SER A 152 -51.65 -2.94 11.69
C SER A 152 -52.20 -4.20 11.04
N ASN A 153 -52.51 -4.17 9.74
CA ASN A 153 -53.18 -5.27 9.03
C ASN A 153 -52.30 -5.95 7.95
N LYS A 154 -51.01 -5.64 7.90
CA LYS A 154 -50.10 -6.08 6.82
C LYS A 154 -50.08 -7.59 6.55
N ASP A 155 -50.20 -8.41 7.59
CA ASP A 155 -50.17 -9.87 7.47
C ASP A 155 -51.54 -10.46 7.06
N ASN A 156 -52.63 -9.68 7.18
CA ASN A 156 -54.01 -10.12 6.91
C ASN A 156 -54.58 -9.57 5.59
N LEU A 157 -54.03 -8.47 5.07
CA LEU A 157 -54.50 -7.84 3.84
C LEU A 157 -53.92 -8.53 2.60
N GLN A 158 -54.77 -8.70 1.58
CA GLN A 158 -54.31 -9.12 0.26
C GLN A 158 -53.39 -8.07 -0.35
N ILE A 159 -52.36 -8.52 -1.09
CA ILE A 159 -51.37 -7.64 -1.73
C ILE A 159 -52.00 -6.55 -2.62
N ASN A 160 -53.09 -6.86 -3.32
CA ASN A 160 -53.80 -5.89 -4.16
C ASN A 160 -54.44 -4.76 -3.34
N ILE A 161 -54.86 -5.04 -2.11
CA ILE A 161 -55.42 -4.02 -1.20
C ILE A 161 -54.29 -3.12 -0.71
N ILE A 162 -53.14 -3.69 -0.32
CA ILE A 162 -51.95 -2.91 0.05
C ILE A 162 -51.50 -2.00 -1.09
N LYS A 163 -51.38 -2.52 -2.32
CA LYS A 163 -51.02 -1.73 -3.51
C LYS A 163 -52.00 -0.57 -3.73
N LYS A 164 -53.31 -0.82 -3.63
CA LYS A 164 -54.34 0.23 -3.76
C LYS A 164 -54.20 1.31 -2.69
N LEU A 165 -53.99 0.94 -1.43
CA LEU A 165 -53.82 1.90 -0.32
C LEU A 165 -52.55 2.74 -0.48
N LEU A 166 -51.46 2.15 -0.96
CA LEU A 166 -50.22 2.89 -1.25
C LEU A 166 -50.42 3.87 -2.42
N ILE A 167 -51.12 3.47 -3.49
CA ILE A 167 -51.46 4.36 -4.61
C ILE A 167 -52.38 5.48 -4.14
N GLU A 168 -53.40 5.15 -3.35
CA GLU A 168 -54.33 6.13 -2.75
C GLU A 168 -53.57 7.18 -1.93
N TYR A 169 -52.54 6.78 -1.17
CA TYR A 169 -51.66 7.74 -0.52
C TYR A 169 -50.85 8.60 -1.52
N LEU A 170 -50.33 8.04 -2.59
CA LEU A 170 -49.53 8.79 -3.58
C LEU A 170 -50.36 9.87 -4.29
N GLU A 171 -51.67 9.64 -4.44
CA GLU A 171 -52.66 10.59 -4.97
C GLU A 171 -53.00 11.74 -4.00
N LEU A 172 -52.65 11.59 -2.71
CA LEU A 172 -52.80 12.67 -1.72
C LEU A 172 -51.74 13.74 -1.91
N HIS A 173 -52.18 15.00 -1.97
CA HIS A 173 -51.31 16.17 -2.05
C HIS A 173 -50.75 16.53 -0.67
N THR A 174 -49.81 15.71 -0.18
CA THR A 174 -49.08 15.93 1.08
C THR A 174 -47.81 16.75 0.84
N PRO A 175 -47.31 17.49 1.86
CA PRO A 175 -45.97 18.08 1.79
C PRO A 175 -44.91 16.99 1.57
N LYS A 176 -44.03 17.20 0.60
CA LYS A 176 -42.92 16.29 0.26
C LYS A 176 -41.66 17.12 0.01
N PRO A 177 -40.47 16.67 0.47
CA PRO A 177 -40.24 15.45 1.25
C PRO A 177 -40.80 15.55 2.69
N SER A 178 -41.19 14.42 3.29
CA SER A 178 -41.75 14.39 4.66
C SER A 178 -41.53 13.07 5.36
N LEU A 179 -41.59 13.07 6.71
CA LEU A 179 -41.42 11.87 7.53
C LEU A 179 -42.42 10.77 7.16
N LEU A 180 -43.68 11.13 6.92
CA LEU A 180 -44.71 10.17 6.50
C LEU A 180 -44.32 9.47 5.20
N HIS A 181 -43.75 10.22 4.25
CA HIS A 181 -43.32 9.68 2.96
C HIS A 181 -42.22 8.64 3.11
N SER A 182 -41.20 8.93 3.94
CA SER A 182 -40.11 7.99 4.26
C SER A 182 -40.59 6.78 5.06
N VAL A 183 -41.53 6.97 6.00
CA VAL A 183 -42.13 5.88 6.77
C VAL A 183 -42.90 4.91 5.87
N LEU A 184 -43.56 5.39 4.83
CA LEU A 184 -44.23 4.54 3.83
C LEU A 184 -43.23 3.78 2.97
N LEU A 185 -42.11 4.39 2.58
CA LEU A 185 -41.02 3.64 1.92
C LEU A 185 -40.45 2.56 2.86
N LYS A 186 -40.22 2.88 4.13
CA LYS A 186 -39.75 1.94 5.17
C LYS A 186 -40.73 0.76 5.35
N PHE A 187 -42.03 1.04 5.33
CA PHE A 187 -43.06 0.01 5.30
C PHE A 187 -42.94 -0.86 4.05
N SER A 188 -42.89 -0.26 2.86
CA SER A 188 -42.82 -0.99 1.57
C SER A 188 -41.59 -1.89 1.47
N ILE A 189 -40.42 -1.44 1.94
CA ILE A 189 -39.20 -2.26 2.02
C ILE A 189 -39.43 -3.47 2.92
N SER A 190 -39.96 -3.25 4.12
CA SER A 190 -40.21 -4.32 5.09
C SER A 190 -41.31 -5.30 4.63
N TYR A 191 -42.26 -4.82 3.82
CA TYR A 191 -43.32 -5.62 3.23
C TYR A 191 -42.77 -6.50 2.09
N ALA A 192 -41.97 -5.93 1.20
CA ALA A 192 -41.33 -6.66 0.09
C ALA A 192 -40.51 -7.86 0.57
N GLN A 193 -39.83 -7.73 1.72
CA GLN A 193 -39.07 -8.82 2.36
C GLN A 193 -39.87 -10.12 2.55
N LYS A 194 -41.17 -10.01 2.83
CA LYS A 194 -42.04 -11.17 3.06
C LYS A 194 -42.93 -11.52 1.86
N HIS A 195 -43.04 -10.61 0.89
CA HIS A 195 -44.02 -10.69 -0.20
C HIS A 195 -43.35 -10.41 -1.55
N GLN A 196 -42.67 -11.41 -2.11
CA GLN A 196 -41.93 -11.29 -3.39
C GLN A 196 -42.78 -10.82 -4.60
N GLN A 197 -44.11 -10.95 -4.54
CA GLN A 197 -45.03 -10.44 -5.56
C GLN A 197 -45.19 -8.91 -5.54
N PHE A 198 -44.68 -8.24 -4.50
CA PHE A 198 -44.65 -6.80 -4.40
C PHE A 198 -43.39 -6.28 -5.08
N ASN A 199 -43.54 -5.64 -6.25
CA ASN A 199 -42.42 -5.09 -6.97
C ASN A 199 -41.99 -3.76 -6.32
N LEU A 200 -41.00 -3.85 -5.42
CA LEU A 200 -40.48 -2.71 -4.68
C LEU A 200 -39.80 -1.69 -5.61
N PHE A 201 -39.17 -2.14 -6.69
CA PHE A 201 -38.48 -1.26 -7.64
C PHE A 201 -39.49 -0.35 -8.38
N GLU A 202 -40.58 -0.92 -8.89
CA GLU A 202 -41.65 -0.15 -9.53
C GLU A 202 -42.33 0.79 -8.53
N PHE A 203 -42.56 0.32 -7.30
CA PHE A 203 -43.10 1.19 -6.25
C PHE A 203 -42.17 2.36 -5.94
N PHE A 204 -40.85 2.14 -5.84
CA PHE A 204 -39.89 3.21 -5.58
C PHE A 204 -39.86 4.26 -6.70
N LYS A 205 -40.05 3.85 -7.96
CA LYS A 205 -40.25 4.79 -9.08
C LYS A 205 -41.50 5.63 -8.91
N LEU A 206 -42.64 5.01 -8.58
CA LEU A 206 -43.90 5.71 -8.34
C LEU A 206 -43.88 6.61 -7.10
N TRP A 207 -43.12 6.20 -6.07
CA TRP A 207 -42.91 6.96 -4.85
C TRP A 207 -42.16 8.28 -5.11
N ASN A 208 -41.44 8.37 -6.24
CA ASN A 208 -40.58 9.48 -6.66
C ASN A 208 -39.36 9.71 -5.73
N PRO A 209 -38.16 9.23 -6.12
CA PRO A 209 -36.95 9.37 -5.32
C PRO A 209 -36.49 10.81 -5.04
N GLU A 210 -36.98 11.81 -5.78
CA GLU A 210 -36.73 13.24 -5.49
C GLU A 210 -37.21 13.64 -4.08
N TYR A 211 -38.11 12.85 -3.48
CA TYR A 211 -38.62 13.07 -2.14
C TYR A 211 -37.87 12.30 -1.03
N LEU A 212 -36.72 11.69 -1.34
CA LEU A 212 -35.80 11.22 -0.31
C LEU A 212 -35.34 12.39 0.56
N ARG A 213 -35.45 12.23 1.87
CA ARG A 213 -34.85 13.17 2.82
C ARG A 213 -33.36 12.89 2.98
N ASP A 214 -32.61 13.87 3.47
CA ASP A 214 -31.19 13.69 3.79
C ASP A 214 -31.02 12.60 4.86
N GLU A 215 -31.91 12.57 5.87
CA GLU A 215 -31.87 11.55 6.92
C GLU A 215 -32.18 10.13 6.40
N ASP A 216 -32.79 9.98 5.22
CA ASP A 216 -33.05 8.67 4.63
C ASP A 216 -31.77 8.05 4.02
N LYS A 217 -30.74 8.87 3.78
CA LYS A 217 -29.44 8.46 3.24
C LYS A 217 -28.40 8.20 4.32
N GLU A 218 -28.61 8.75 5.51
CA GLU A 218 -27.69 8.64 6.65
C GLU A 218 -27.97 7.40 7.51
N GLN A 219 -26.92 6.85 8.12
CA GLN A 219 -27.04 5.72 9.03
C GLN A 219 -27.65 6.15 10.37
N GLU A 220 -28.50 5.30 10.95
CA GLU A 220 -29.12 5.55 12.26
C GLU A 220 -28.23 4.94 13.36
N SER A 221 -27.94 5.67 14.43
CA SER A 221 -27.25 5.13 15.61
C SER A 221 -28.19 5.05 16.82
N ASN A 222 -28.33 3.86 17.39
CA ASN A 222 -29.09 3.64 18.62
C ASN A 222 -28.32 2.74 19.59
N GLU A 223 -28.13 3.20 20.83
CA GLU A 223 -27.37 2.48 21.88
C GLU A 223 -25.97 2.00 21.44
N GLY A 224 -25.30 2.77 20.57
CA GLY A 224 -23.98 2.43 20.03
C GLY A 224 -24.00 1.39 18.90
N LYS A 225 -25.18 0.91 18.49
CA LYS A 225 -25.36 0.10 17.28
C LYS A 225 -25.67 1.01 16.09
N ILE A 226 -24.92 0.82 15.02
CA ILE A 226 -25.13 1.50 13.74
C ILE A 226 -26.05 0.64 12.88
N TYR A 227 -27.12 1.26 12.38
CA TYR A 227 -28.10 0.65 11.52
C TYR A 227 -27.98 1.24 10.10
N PRO A 228 -28.12 0.40 9.06
CA PRO A 228 -28.10 0.91 7.70
C PRO A 228 -29.19 1.94 7.45
N SER A 229 -28.89 2.93 6.61
CA SER A 229 -29.83 3.97 6.19
C SER A 229 -31.05 3.38 5.47
N LEU A 230 -32.11 4.19 5.32
CA LEU A 230 -33.29 3.74 4.59
C LEU A 230 -32.95 3.36 3.14
N VAL A 231 -32.05 4.13 2.51
CA VAL A 231 -31.54 3.85 1.15
C VAL A 231 -30.73 2.55 1.10
N GLU A 232 -29.81 2.32 2.04
CA GLU A 232 -29.04 1.06 2.09
C GLU A 232 -29.97 -0.14 2.25
N ARG A 233 -31.00 -0.03 3.11
CA ARG A 233 -32.02 -1.07 3.30
C ARG A 233 -32.86 -1.32 2.06
N LEU A 234 -33.24 -0.25 1.34
CA LEU A 234 -33.94 -0.34 0.07
C LEU A 234 -33.11 -1.12 -0.94
N LEU A 235 -31.87 -0.70 -1.18
CA LEU A 235 -30.97 -1.30 -2.17
C LEU A 235 -30.71 -2.78 -1.87
N ARG A 236 -30.47 -3.13 -0.60
CA ARG A 236 -30.31 -4.52 -0.18
C ARG A 236 -31.56 -5.35 -0.49
N GLN A 237 -32.76 -4.80 -0.26
CA GLN A 237 -34.00 -5.52 -0.54
C GLN A 237 -34.25 -5.69 -2.04
N LEU A 238 -33.91 -4.69 -2.85
CA LEU A 238 -34.06 -4.77 -4.31
C LEU A 238 -33.26 -5.92 -4.94
N ILE A 239 -32.13 -6.32 -4.34
CA ILE A 239 -31.32 -7.48 -4.79
C ILE A 239 -31.92 -8.84 -4.37
N ASN A 240 -32.71 -8.84 -3.30
CA ASN A 240 -33.42 -10.04 -2.85
C ASN A 240 -34.67 -10.32 -3.68
N ASP A 241 -35.28 -9.27 -4.25
CA ASP A 241 -36.38 -9.40 -5.19
C ASP A 241 -35.87 -10.00 -6.52
N SER A 242 -36.67 -10.85 -7.16
CA SER A 242 -36.34 -11.48 -8.46
C SER A 242 -36.45 -10.52 -9.65
N ASN A 243 -36.71 -9.23 -9.39
CA ASN A 243 -36.96 -8.23 -10.42
C ASN A 243 -35.66 -7.66 -10.98
N GLN A 244 -35.65 -7.37 -12.28
CA GLN A 244 -34.53 -6.68 -12.90
C GLN A 244 -34.50 -5.22 -12.41
N ILE A 245 -33.38 -4.82 -11.81
CA ILE A 245 -33.15 -3.44 -11.38
C ILE A 245 -32.33 -2.68 -12.42
N ASP A 246 -32.62 -1.39 -12.55
CA ASP A 246 -31.85 -0.45 -13.37
C ASP A 246 -30.91 0.37 -12.47
N ILE A 247 -29.62 0.04 -12.54
CA ILE A 247 -28.58 0.68 -11.72
C ILE A 247 -28.36 2.14 -12.12
N GLU A 248 -28.43 2.45 -13.41
CA GLU A 248 -28.23 3.82 -13.89
C GLU A 248 -29.35 4.73 -13.39
N TYR A 249 -30.59 4.21 -13.39
CA TYR A 249 -31.71 4.87 -12.76
C TYR A 249 -31.46 5.11 -11.26
N LEU A 250 -31.08 4.06 -10.50
CA LEU A 250 -30.84 4.19 -9.06
C LEU A 250 -29.74 5.20 -8.73
N GLN A 251 -28.63 5.17 -9.47
CA GLN A 251 -27.53 6.13 -9.32
C GLN A 251 -27.98 7.57 -9.58
N ARG A 252 -28.77 7.80 -10.64
CA ARG A 252 -29.32 9.13 -10.96
C ARG A 252 -30.32 9.61 -9.92
N ALA A 253 -31.20 8.71 -9.49
CA ALA A 253 -32.33 9.02 -8.62
C ALA A 253 -31.89 9.28 -7.17
N ILE A 254 -30.89 8.54 -6.67
CA ILE A 254 -30.36 8.69 -5.30
C ILE A 254 -29.31 9.81 -5.23
N GLY A 255 -28.55 10.01 -6.32
CA GLY A 255 -27.52 11.04 -6.46
C GLY A 255 -26.14 10.64 -5.93
N ASP A 256 -26.03 9.56 -5.16
CA ASP A 256 -24.77 9.02 -4.66
C ASP A 256 -24.44 7.69 -5.35
N LYS A 257 -23.51 7.73 -6.31
CA LYS A 257 -23.11 6.56 -7.09
C LYS A 257 -22.39 5.51 -6.25
N SER A 258 -21.57 5.92 -5.29
CA SER A 258 -20.77 5.01 -4.47
C SER A 258 -21.68 4.25 -3.51
N LEU A 259 -22.56 4.97 -2.81
CA LEU A 259 -23.55 4.37 -1.90
C LEU A 259 -24.39 3.30 -2.61
N VAL A 260 -24.85 3.60 -3.84
CA VAL A 260 -25.67 2.66 -4.62
C VAL A 260 -24.90 1.38 -4.95
N ILE A 261 -23.70 1.51 -5.52
CA ILE A 261 -22.91 0.36 -5.94
C ILE A 261 -22.43 -0.46 -4.73
N ASP A 262 -21.96 0.20 -3.68
CA ASP A 262 -21.45 -0.50 -2.49
C ASP A 262 -22.54 -1.24 -1.74
N SER A 263 -23.72 -0.64 -1.55
CA SER A 263 -24.86 -1.32 -0.91
C SER A 263 -25.31 -2.55 -1.69
N ILE A 264 -25.29 -2.47 -3.02
CA ILE A 264 -25.66 -3.60 -3.89
C ILE A 264 -24.60 -4.70 -3.82
N ARG A 265 -23.31 -4.35 -3.90
CA ARG A 265 -22.21 -5.30 -3.80
C ARG A 265 -22.19 -5.98 -2.43
N GLU A 266 -22.44 -5.24 -1.36
CA GLU A 266 -22.62 -5.79 -0.01
C GLU A 266 -23.76 -6.82 0.04
N ALA A 267 -24.91 -6.50 -0.56
CA ALA A 267 -26.05 -7.42 -0.60
C ALA A 267 -25.68 -8.74 -1.31
N TYR A 268 -24.95 -8.67 -2.43
CA TYR A 268 -24.45 -9.86 -3.12
C TYR A 268 -23.40 -10.61 -2.29
N PHE A 269 -22.50 -9.91 -1.60
CA PHE A 269 -21.54 -10.55 -0.70
C PHE A 269 -22.26 -11.44 0.31
N TRP A 270 -23.24 -10.90 1.03
CA TRP A 270 -23.98 -11.67 2.03
C TRP A 270 -24.79 -12.80 1.41
N LYS A 271 -25.36 -12.61 0.22
CA LYS A 271 -26.07 -13.66 -0.50
C LYS A 271 -25.15 -14.83 -0.87
N ILE A 272 -23.97 -14.53 -1.42
CA ILE A 272 -22.95 -15.53 -1.76
C ILE A 272 -22.46 -16.24 -0.49
N PHE A 273 -22.15 -15.47 0.55
CA PHE A 273 -21.67 -16.00 1.82
C PHE A 273 -22.69 -16.95 2.47
N ASN A 274 -23.97 -16.58 2.47
CA ASN A 274 -25.04 -17.42 3.02
C ASN A 274 -25.27 -18.69 2.20
N LEU A 275 -25.23 -18.62 0.86
CA LEU A 275 -25.32 -19.81 0.01
C LEU A 275 -24.21 -20.82 0.31
N HIS A 276 -22.97 -20.35 0.54
CA HIS A 276 -21.88 -21.21 0.98
C HIS A 276 -22.15 -21.80 2.38
N LYS A 277 -22.59 -20.97 3.34
CA LYS A 277 -22.91 -21.40 4.71
C LYS A 277 -24.02 -22.48 4.75
N GLU A 278 -24.98 -22.38 3.84
CA GLU A 278 -26.09 -23.33 3.67
C GLU A 278 -25.71 -24.56 2.82
N ASN A 279 -24.46 -24.65 2.36
CA ASN A 279 -23.96 -25.70 1.46
C ASN A 279 -24.75 -25.82 0.14
N ASN A 280 -25.31 -24.70 -0.35
CA ASN A 280 -26.05 -24.64 -1.60
C ASN A 280 -25.12 -24.30 -2.77
N ILE A 281 -24.27 -25.27 -3.13
CA ILE A 281 -23.13 -25.09 -4.04
C ILE A 281 -23.55 -24.74 -5.48
N GLU A 282 -24.64 -25.31 -6.00
CA GLU A 282 -25.10 -25.02 -7.36
C GLU A 282 -25.49 -23.53 -7.51
N ASN A 283 -26.30 -23.03 -6.57
CA ASN A 283 -26.72 -21.63 -6.58
C ASN A 283 -25.57 -20.68 -6.22
N LEU A 284 -24.60 -21.12 -5.41
CA LEU A 284 -23.40 -20.36 -5.11
C LEU A 284 -22.65 -19.97 -6.39
N TRP A 285 -22.40 -20.94 -7.28
CA TRP A 285 -21.68 -20.68 -8.53
C TRP A 285 -22.47 -19.80 -9.49
N LEU A 286 -23.78 -20.07 -9.65
CA LEU A 286 -24.66 -19.21 -10.43
C LEU A 286 -24.67 -17.76 -9.92
N MET A 287 -24.56 -17.56 -8.59
CA MET A 287 -24.52 -16.23 -7.99
C MET A 287 -23.21 -15.50 -8.28
N PHE A 288 -22.06 -16.18 -8.24
CA PHE A 288 -20.78 -15.59 -8.65
C PHE A 288 -20.80 -15.18 -10.12
N ASP A 289 -21.29 -16.04 -11.02
CA ASP A 289 -21.38 -15.77 -12.46
C ASP A 289 -22.34 -14.60 -12.75
N HIS A 290 -23.48 -14.56 -12.07
CA HIS A 290 -24.42 -13.44 -12.15
C HIS A 290 -23.79 -12.13 -11.67
N TYR A 291 -23.03 -12.18 -10.57
CA TYR A 291 -22.41 -11.00 -10.01
C TYR A 291 -21.39 -10.38 -10.97
N ILE A 292 -20.40 -11.16 -11.44
CA ILE A 292 -19.33 -10.65 -12.30
C ILE A 292 -19.84 -10.18 -13.66
N SER A 293 -20.86 -10.84 -14.22
CA SER A 293 -21.43 -10.45 -15.52
C SER A 293 -22.15 -9.10 -15.48
N LYS A 294 -22.59 -8.64 -14.30
CA LYS A 294 -23.33 -7.39 -14.14
C LYS A 294 -22.55 -6.27 -13.46
N TYR A 295 -21.68 -6.59 -12.50
CA TYR A 295 -21.19 -5.60 -11.54
C TYR A 295 -19.68 -5.34 -11.55
N SER A 296 -18.90 -6.02 -12.39
CA SER A 296 -17.45 -5.77 -12.51
C SER A 296 -17.11 -4.40 -13.09
N ASN A 297 -17.98 -3.81 -13.92
CA ASN A 297 -17.71 -2.56 -14.64
C ASN A 297 -17.94 -1.29 -13.80
N TYR A 298 -18.30 -1.40 -12.52
CA TYR A 298 -18.54 -0.24 -11.65
C TYR A 298 -17.30 0.18 -10.83
N GLY A 299 -16.10 -0.23 -11.24
CA GLY A 299 -14.84 0.17 -10.63
C GLY A 299 -14.55 -0.52 -9.29
N ALA A 300 -13.44 -0.13 -8.69
CA ALA A 300 -12.95 -0.64 -7.41
C ALA A 300 -13.86 -0.22 -6.24
N SER A 301 -14.14 -1.14 -5.30
CA SER A 301 -14.78 -0.78 -4.03
C SER A 301 -14.63 -1.87 -2.96
N HIS A 302 -14.77 -1.50 -1.67
CA HIS A 302 -14.54 -2.41 -0.53
C HIS A 302 -15.22 -3.76 -0.71
N TRP A 303 -16.54 -3.75 -0.99
CA TRP A 303 -17.31 -4.97 -1.16
C TRP A 303 -16.97 -5.76 -2.42
N HIS A 304 -16.39 -5.13 -3.45
CA HIS A 304 -15.87 -5.85 -4.62
C HIS A 304 -14.62 -6.66 -4.28
N SER A 305 -13.72 -6.09 -3.47
CA SER A 305 -12.56 -6.79 -2.92
C SER A 305 -12.97 -7.90 -1.94
N GLU A 306 -13.97 -7.67 -1.07
CA GLU A 306 -14.51 -8.72 -0.19
C GLU A 306 -15.10 -9.90 -0.96
N ILE A 307 -15.73 -9.65 -2.11
CA ILE A 307 -16.22 -10.72 -2.99
C ILE A 307 -15.07 -11.51 -3.63
N LEU A 308 -13.97 -10.86 -4.00
CA LEU A 308 -12.75 -11.56 -4.45
C LEU A 308 -12.15 -12.40 -3.32
N LYS A 309 -12.15 -11.92 -2.06
CA LYS A 309 -11.66 -12.68 -0.89
C LYS A 309 -12.46 -13.97 -0.65
N ILE A 310 -13.79 -13.94 -0.82
CA ILE A 310 -14.60 -15.16 -0.70
C ILE A 310 -14.47 -16.05 -1.93
N ALA A 311 -14.27 -15.50 -3.13
CA ALA A 311 -13.95 -16.30 -4.31
C ALA A 311 -12.61 -17.04 -4.12
N ASP A 312 -11.59 -16.36 -3.61
CA ASP A 312 -10.30 -16.96 -3.23
C ASP A 312 -10.49 -18.10 -2.20
N ARG A 313 -11.32 -17.87 -1.18
CA ARG A 313 -11.59 -18.87 -0.14
C ARG A 313 -12.43 -20.07 -0.61
N PHE A 314 -13.43 -19.85 -1.46
CA PHE A 314 -14.42 -20.87 -1.81
C PHE A 314 -14.08 -21.64 -3.09
N MET A 315 -13.34 -21.03 -4.03
CA MET A 315 -12.92 -21.68 -5.27
C MET A 315 -11.58 -22.40 -5.04
N THR A 316 -11.63 -23.51 -4.31
CA THR A 316 -10.48 -24.37 -3.97
C THR A 316 -10.69 -25.80 -4.46
N ASP A 317 -9.66 -26.63 -4.36
CA ASP A 317 -9.70 -28.06 -4.69
C ASP A 317 -10.28 -28.33 -6.10
N LYS A 318 -11.32 -29.17 -6.19
CA LYS A 318 -12.00 -29.50 -7.44
C LYS A 318 -12.67 -28.30 -8.14
N ASP A 319 -12.90 -27.21 -7.41
CA ASP A 319 -13.55 -25.99 -7.90
C ASP A 319 -12.53 -24.86 -8.14
N ALA A 320 -11.23 -25.10 -7.93
CA ALA A 320 -10.16 -24.10 -8.12
C ALA A 320 -10.13 -23.53 -9.55
N TRP A 321 -10.54 -24.32 -10.55
CA TRP A 321 -10.60 -23.88 -11.95
C TRP A 321 -11.53 -22.68 -12.17
N ARG A 322 -12.56 -22.52 -11.33
CA ARG A 322 -13.53 -21.41 -11.43
C ARG A 322 -12.89 -20.06 -11.16
N PHE A 323 -11.84 -20.02 -10.34
CA PHE A 323 -11.20 -18.78 -9.93
C PHE A 323 -10.60 -18.03 -11.11
N TYR A 324 -10.00 -18.74 -12.07
CA TYR A 324 -9.41 -18.11 -13.25
C TYR A 324 -10.46 -17.33 -14.06
N ASP A 325 -11.58 -17.97 -14.41
CA ASP A 325 -12.65 -17.34 -15.20
C ASP A 325 -13.34 -16.22 -14.41
N PHE A 326 -13.54 -16.43 -13.11
CA PHE A 326 -14.08 -15.41 -12.20
C PHE A 326 -13.18 -14.19 -12.15
N PHE A 327 -11.88 -14.36 -11.88
CA PHE A 327 -10.94 -13.27 -11.65
C PHE A 327 -10.66 -12.48 -12.94
N HIS A 328 -10.61 -13.15 -14.09
CA HIS A 328 -10.52 -12.47 -15.38
C HIS A 328 -11.70 -11.50 -15.59
N LYS A 329 -12.93 -11.96 -15.32
CA LYS A 329 -14.15 -11.13 -15.42
C LYS A 329 -14.32 -10.14 -14.26
N TRP A 330 -13.72 -10.42 -13.10
CA TRP A 330 -13.69 -9.51 -11.96
C TRP A 330 -12.91 -8.23 -12.29
N ASN A 331 -12.00 -8.31 -13.27
CA ASN A 331 -11.18 -7.23 -13.83
C ASN A 331 -10.07 -6.74 -12.88
N ILE A 332 -8.82 -6.95 -13.29
CA ILE A 332 -7.60 -6.64 -12.52
C ILE A 332 -7.43 -5.15 -12.18
N GLU A 333 -8.14 -4.26 -12.88
CA GLU A 333 -8.11 -2.82 -12.60
C GLU A 333 -8.94 -2.43 -11.35
N ASN A 334 -9.70 -3.36 -10.77
CA ASN A 334 -10.56 -3.09 -9.63
C ASN A 334 -9.90 -3.26 -8.25
N PHE A 335 -8.58 -3.53 -8.19
CA PHE A 335 -7.85 -3.56 -6.91
C PHE A 335 -7.77 -2.18 -6.28
N GLN A 336 -8.02 -2.10 -4.97
CA GLN A 336 -7.84 -0.90 -4.17
C GLN A 336 -6.47 -0.88 -3.50
N ASP A 337 -6.05 0.28 -3.01
CA ASP A 337 -4.78 0.45 -2.29
C ASP A 337 -4.62 -0.56 -1.15
N ASN A 338 -5.68 -0.81 -0.36
CA ASN A 338 -5.65 -1.79 0.74
C ASN A 338 -5.36 -3.23 0.26
N ASP A 339 -5.73 -3.59 -0.98
CA ASP A 339 -5.51 -4.95 -1.52
C ASP A 339 -4.03 -5.26 -1.80
N TRP A 340 -3.18 -4.23 -1.84
CA TRP A 340 -1.73 -4.33 -2.01
C TRP A 340 -0.98 -4.56 -0.69
N HIS A 341 -1.64 -4.40 0.46
CA HIS A 341 -1.01 -4.44 1.77
C HIS A 341 -1.36 -5.72 2.54
N GLU A 342 -0.52 -6.07 3.52
CA GLU A 342 -0.83 -7.16 4.44
C GLU A 342 -2.02 -6.79 5.34
N GLU A 343 -2.93 -7.73 5.54
CA GLU A 343 -4.04 -7.59 6.49
C GLU A 343 -3.73 -8.38 7.76
N THR A 344 -3.97 -7.79 8.93
CA THR A 344 -3.83 -8.50 10.21
C THR A 344 -5.22 -8.87 10.73
N ILE A 345 -5.50 -10.17 10.80
CA ILE A 345 -6.77 -10.72 11.31
C ILE A 345 -6.43 -11.60 12.51
N ASP A 346 -6.94 -11.26 13.69
CA ASP A 346 -6.73 -12.01 14.95
C ASP A 346 -5.25 -12.32 15.26
N GLY A 347 -4.35 -11.38 14.94
CA GLY A 347 -2.91 -11.52 15.14
C GLY A 347 -2.18 -12.29 14.03
N TYR A 348 -2.90 -12.87 13.06
CA TYR A 348 -2.32 -13.50 11.88
C TYR A 348 -2.18 -12.50 10.73
N LYS A 349 -0.97 -12.40 10.19
CA LYS A 349 -0.70 -11.62 8.99
C LYS A 349 -1.08 -12.42 7.75
N SER A 350 -2.05 -11.89 7.01
CA SER A 350 -2.48 -12.42 5.72
C SER A 350 -1.71 -11.72 4.60
N LYS A 351 -1.27 -12.50 3.60
CA LYS A 351 -0.66 -11.95 2.39
C LYS A 351 -1.63 -10.98 1.69
N PRO A 352 -1.11 -9.96 0.97
CA PRO A 352 -1.92 -9.06 0.15
C PRO A 352 -2.86 -9.82 -0.79
N LEU A 353 -4.08 -9.29 -0.99
CA LEU A 353 -5.09 -9.92 -1.85
C LEU A 353 -4.58 -10.08 -3.28
N VAL A 354 -3.83 -9.09 -3.79
CA VAL A 354 -3.17 -9.16 -5.11
C VAL A 354 -2.25 -10.39 -5.21
N LYS A 355 -1.40 -10.63 -4.20
CA LYS A 355 -0.49 -11.79 -4.20
C LYS A 355 -1.26 -13.12 -4.16
N LYS A 356 -2.37 -13.20 -3.42
CA LYS A 356 -3.22 -14.41 -3.37
C LYS A 356 -3.88 -14.69 -4.73
N ALA A 357 -4.44 -13.67 -5.36
CA ALA A 357 -5.10 -13.80 -6.66
C ALA A 357 -4.10 -14.20 -7.76
N LEU A 358 -2.93 -13.56 -7.82
CA LEU A 358 -1.84 -13.93 -8.73
C LEU A 358 -1.41 -15.39 -8.52
N LYS A 359 -1.23 -15.79 -7.25
CA LYS A 359 -0.83 -17.15 -6.90
C LYS A 359 -1.81 -18.20 -7.43
N LYS A 360 -3.12 -17.96 -7.28
CA LYS A 360 -4.14 -18.88 -7.81
C LYS A 360 -4.11 -19.00 -9.32
N VAL A 361 -3.88 -17.90 -10.04
CA VAL A 361 -3.72 -17.94 -11.51
C VAL A 361 -2.48 -18.73 -11.90
N PHE A 362 -1.36 -18.52 -11.19
CA PHE A 362 -0.14 -19.30 -11.37
C PHE A 362 -0.39 -20.81 -11.14
N GLU A 363 -1.02 -21.20 -10.03
CA GLU A 363 -1.32 -22.61 -9.73
C GLU A 363 -2.24 -23.22 -10.78
N PHE A 364 -3.27 -22.48 -11.21
CA PHE A 364 -4.17 -22.89 -12.29
C PHE A 364 -3.44 -23.11 -13.63
N SER A 365 -2.45 -22.26 -13.94
CA SER A 365 -1.66 -22.35 -15.18
C SER A 365 -0.80 -23.61 -15.27
N LYS A 366 -0.41 -24.17 -14.12
CA LYS A 366 0.40 -25.39 -14.03
C LYS A 366 -0.39 -26.67 -14.26
N LEU A 367 -1.73 -26.63 -14.20
CA LEU A 367 -2.55 -27.84 -14.35
C LEU A 367 -2.54 -28.36 -15.80
N PRO A 368 -2.51 -29.70 -16.00
CA PRO A 368 -2.58 -30.30 -17.33
C PRO A 368 -3.81 -29.82 -18.12
N GLY A 369 -3.61 -29.46 -19.40
CA GLY A 369 -4.69 -29.01 -20.29
C GLY A 369 -5.02 -27.51 -20.26
N ASN A 370 -4.47 -26.75 -19.30
CA ASN A 370 -4.76 -25.32 -19.18
C ASN A 370 -3.83 -24.39 -19.98
N LYS A 371 -2.76 -24.92 -20.59
CA LYS A 371 -1.78 -24.13 -21.37
C LYS A 371 -2.43 -23.27 -22.48
N ASN A 372 -3.57 -23.71 -23.03
CA ASN A 372 -4.27 -23.02 -24.12
C ASN A 372 -5.33 -21.99 -23.67
N LYS A 373 -5.54 -21.78 -22.35
CA LYS A 373 -6.56 -20.86 -21.82
C LYS A 373 -6.22 -19.38 -22.05
N GLY A 374 -4.96 -19.06 -22.34
CA GLY A 374 -4.45 -17.70 -22.54
C GLY A 374 -4.23 -16.95 -21.23
N PHE A 375 -3.02 -16.45 -20.97
CA PHE A 375 -2.68 -15.77 -19.71
C PHE A 375 -2.18 -14.35 -19.90
N SER A 376 -2.23 -13.81 -21.13
CA SER A 376 -1.74 -12.47 -21.44
C SER A 376 -2.44 -11.36 -20.66
N TRP A 377 -3.72 -11.53 -20.30
CA TRP A 377 -4.50 -10.54 -19.58
C TRP A 377 -3.99 -10.25 -18.15
N ILE A 378 -3.27 -11.20 -17.51
CA ILE A 378 -2.77 -11.03 -16.14
C ILE A 378 -1.35 -10.42 -16.09
N ILE A 379 -0.64 -10.39 -17.23
CA ILE A 379 0.75 -9.89 -17.34
C ILE A 379 0.90 -8.46 -16.79
N PRO A 380 0.02 -7.49 -17.12
CA PRO A 380 0.13 -6.14 -16.57
C PRO A 380 0.11 -6.09 -15.04
N LEU A 381 -0.72 -6.94 -14.41
CA LEU A 381 -0.81 -7.02 -12.96
C LEU A 381 0.48 -7.59 -12.34
N TYR A 382 1.08 -8.62 -12.94
CA TYR A 382 2.38 -9.14 -12.50
C TYR A 382 3.47 -8.07 -12.56
N LYS A 383 3.56 -7.30 -13.66
CA LYS A 383 4.54 -6.21 -13.81
C LYS A 383 4.38 -5.13 -12.73
N LYS A 384 3.13 -4.73 -12.47
CA LYS A 384 2.80 -3.78 -11.39
C LYS A 384 3.18 -4.35 -10.02
N ALA A 385 2.88 -5.62 -9.77
CA ALA A 385 3.20 -6.29 -8.51
C ALA A 385 4.70 -6.46 -8.27
N LEU A 386 5.50 -6.77 -9.29
CA LEU A 386 6.96 -6.85 -9.17
C LEU A 386 7.58 -5.51 -8.77
N THR A 387 7.07 -4.41 -9.32
CA THR A 387 7.50 -3.05 -8.96
C THR A 387 7.08 -2.69 -7.53
N SER A 388 5.88 -3.12 -7.11
CA SER A 388 5.30 -2.76 -5.80
C SER A 388 5.85 -3.60 -4.64
N PHE A 389 6.40 -4.79 -4.92
CA PHE A 389 6.90 -5.72 -3.91
C PHE A 389 8.42 -5.95 -4.02
N ASP A 390 9.18 -4.89 -4.35
CA ASP A 390 10.65 -4.87 -4.37
C ASP A 390 11.30 -6.01 -5.17
N ASN A 391 10.70 -6.38 -6.30
CA ASN A 391 11.14 -7.51 -7.14
C ASN A 391 11.26 -8.84 -6.36
N ASP A 392 10.25 -9.15 -5.54
CA ASP A 392 10.08 -10.45 -4.86
C ASP A 392 10.38 -11.62 -5.82
N ILE A 393 11.42 -12.40 -5.50
CA ILE A 393 11.90 -13.50 -6.36
C ILE A 393 10.85 -14.60 -6.57
N TRP A 394 9.97 -14.81 -5.59
CA TRP A 394 8.89 -15.79 -5.71
C TRP A 394 7.83 -15.32 -6.71
N LEU A 395 7.51 -14.02 -6.67
CA LEU A 395 6.62 -13.41 -7.65
C LEU A 395 7.26 -13.37 -9.04
N LEU A 396 8.57 -13.15 -9.13
CA LEU A 396 9.32 -13.15 -10.39
C LEU A 396 9.31 -14.54 -11.04
N ARG A 397 9.44 -15.60 -10.23
CA ARG A 397 9.25 -16.98 -10.68
C ARG A 397 7.85 -17.23 -11.22
N GLU A 398 6.82 -16.80 -10.50
CA GLU A 398 5.42 -16.96 -10.93
C GLU A 398 5.16 -16.22 -12.25
N TYR A 399 5.70 -15.00 -12.39
CA TYR A 399 5.65 -14.22 -13.62
C TYR A 399 6.34 -14.94 -14.79
N ALA A 400 7.52 -15.53 -14.59
CA ALA A 400 8.23 -16.28 -15.63
C ALA A 400 7.42 -17.49 -16.13
N THR A 401 6.77 -18.22 -15.22
CA THR A 401 5.85 -19.30 -15.60
C THR A 401 4.69 -18.78 -16.43
N ILE A 402 4.07 -17.66 -16.03
CA ILE A 402 2.96 -17.04 -16.74
C ILE A 402 3.36 -16.53 -18.13
N LEU A 403 4.56 -15.97 -18.28
CA LEU A 403 5.12 -15.59 -19.59
C LEU A 403 5.25 -16.81 -20.50
N ASN A 404 5.81 -17.90 -20.00
CA ASN A 404 5.99 -19.12 -20.79
C ASN A 404 4.66 -19.69 -21.30
N VAL A 405 3.65 -19.83 -20.43
CA VAL A 405 2.32 -20.31 -20.86
C VAL A 405 1.56 -19.29 -21.72
N SER A 406 2.01 -18.04 -21.77
CA SER A 406 1.49 -17.00 -22.68
C SER A 406 2.21 -16.97 -24.04
N GLY A 407 3.23 -17.81 -24.25
CA GLY A 407 4.03 -17.84 -25.48
C GLY A 407 5.27 -16.95 -25.47
N GLU A 408 5.53 -16.21 -24.39
CA GLU A 408 6.70 -15.34 -24.22
C GLU A 408 7.90 -16.12 -23.66
N THR A 409 8.22 -17.26 -24.29
CA THR A 409 9.17 -18.24 -23.76
C THR A 409 10.59 -17.67 -23.61
N GLN A 410 11.05 -16.81 -24.52
CA GLN A 410 12.40 -16.24 -24.43
C GLN A 410 12.58 -15.31 -23.23
N GLU A 411 11.59 -14.46 -22.93
CA GLU A 411 11.61 -13.62 -21.72
C GLU A 411 11.61 -14.50 -20.47
N ALA A 412 10.78 -15.56 -20.45
CA ALA A 412 10.76 -16.52 -19.36
C ALA A 412 12.13 -17.21 -19.16
N ILE A 413 12.84 -17.61 -20.24
CA ILE A 413 14.19 -18.18 -20.18
C ILE A 413 15.17 -17.22 -19.51
N CYS A 414 15.19 -15.96 -19.95
CA CYS A 414 16.07 -14.94 -19.36
C CYS A 414 15.79 -14.76 -17.86
N ILE A 415 14.51 -14.75 -17.48
CA ILE A 415 14.12 -14.62 -16.07
C ILE A 415 14.55 -15.85 -15.27
N TYR A 416 14.29 -17.08 -15.74
CA TYR A 416 14.71 -18.30 -15.04
C TYR A 416 16.23 -18.39 -14.87
N LYS A 417 17.02 -18.00 -15.87
CA LYS A 417 18.48 -17.89 -15.75
C LYS A 417 18.87 -16.96 -14.59
N SER A 418 18.21 -15.80 -14.49
CA SER A 418 18.47 -14.85 -13.39
C SER A 418 18.04 -15.39 -12.02
N ILE A 419 16.86 -16.02 -11.92
CA ILE A 419 16.35 -16.62 -10.67
C ILE A 419 17.30 -17.69 -10.14
N LEU A 420 17.85 -18.53 -11.01
CA LEU A 420 18.76 -19.61 -10.60
C LEU A 420 20.09 -19.11 -10.05
N LEU A 421 20.48 -17.86 -10.28
CA LEU A 421 21.66 -17.28 -9.62
C LEU A 421 21.45 -17.17 -8.10
N ASP A 422 20.21 -16.90 -7.68
CA ASP A 422 19.83 -16.75 -6.27
C ASP A 422 19.20 -18.02 -5.67
N LEU A 423 18.48 -18.82 -6.46
CA LEU A 423 17.77 -20.06 -6.04
C LEU A 423 18.44 -21.35 -6.54
N ASN A 424 19.76 -21.37 -6.72
CA ASN A 424 20.47 -22.55 -7.24
C ASN A 424 20.34 -23.81 -6.36
N ASP A 425 19.96 -23.67 -5.09
CA ASP A 425 19.76 -24.76 -4.13
C ASP A 425 18.31 -25.28 -4.10
N GLN A 426 17.42 -24.71 -4.93
CA GLN A 426 16.01 -25.08 -4.98
C GLN A 426 15.74 -26.03 -6.16
N ALA A 427 15.70 -27.34 -5.90
CA ALA A 427 15.52 -28.38 -6.92
C ALA A 427 14.29 -28.15 -7.85
N TYR A 428 13.15 -27.73 -7.31
CA TYR A 428 11.94 -27.51 -8.12
C TYR A 428 12.10 -26.36 -9.13
N VAL A 429 12.98 -25.37 -8.90
CA VAL A 429 13.23 -24.28 -9.87
C VAL A 429 13.96 -24.83 -11.09
N TRP A 430 14.92 -25.73 -10.88
CA TRP A 430 15.60 -26.45 -11.96
C TRP A 430 14.63 -27.32 -12.75
N HIS A 431 13.74 -28.03 -12.06
CA HIS A 431 12.70 -28.84 -12.71
C HIS A 431 11.78 -27.98 -13.59
N GLU A 432 11.27 -26.86 -13.06
CA GLU A 432 10.38 -25.97 -13.83
C GLU A 432 11.08 -25.36 -15.05
N PHE A 433 12.35 -25.02 -14.93
CA PHE A 433 13.10 -24.52 -16.07
C PHE A 433 13.39 -25.62 -17.10
N ALA A 434 13.64 -26.85 -16.65
CA ALA A 434 13.75 -28.01 -17.51
C ALA A 434 12.44 -28.28 -18.28
N GLU A 435 11.28 -28.20 -17.63
CA GLU A 435 9.97 -28.34 -18.26
C GLU A 435 9.76 -27.31 -19.37
N LEU A 436 10.22 -26.07 -19.15
CA LEU A 436 10.16 -25.01 -20.14
C LEU A 436 11.03 -25.34 -21.37
N LEU A 437 12.23 -25.87 -21.16
CA LEU A 437 13.19 -26.16 -22.23
C LEU A 437 12.98 -27.53 -22.89
N ALA A 438 12.19 -28.43 -22.30
CA ALA A 438 12.06 -29.83 -22.68
C ALA A 438 11.88 -30.05 -24.20
N ASP A 439 11.01 -29.25 -24.82
CA ASP A 439 10.68 -29.36 -26.26
C ASP A 439 11.66 -28.60 -27.18
N SER A 440 12.41 -27.62 -26.65
CA SER A 440 13.28 -26.74 -27.45
C SER A 440 14.77 -27.07 -27.33
N ASN A 441 15.18 -27.64 -26.21
CA ASN A 441 16.57 -27.99 -25.90
C ASN A 441 16.62 -29.13 -24.87
N SER A 442 16.30 -30.35 -25.33
CA SER A 442 16.18 -31.53 -24.48
C SER A 442 17.48 -31.91 -23.76
N GLU A 443 18.65 -31.65 -24.35
CA GLU A 443 19.95 -31.92 -23.70
C GLU A 443 20.16 -31.05 -22.45
N ILE A 444 19.89 -29.74 -22.55
CA ILE A 444 19.95 -28.84 -21.41
C ILE A 444 18.87 -29.17 -20.37
N ALA A 445 17.67 -29.52 -20.82
CA ALA A 445 16.59 -29.95 -19.91
C ALA A 445 16.99 -31.22 -19.13
N ILE A 446 17.57 -32.23 -19.77
CA ILE A 446 18.12 -33.43 -19.11
C ILE A 446 19.16 -33.03 -18.06
N SER A 447 20.12 -32.17 -18.42
CA SER A 447 21.14 -31.67 -17.50
C SER A 447 20.54 -30.97 -16.27
N MET A 448 19.50 -30.15 -16.46
CA MET A 448 18.77 -29.48 -15.37
C MET A 448 18.05 -30.48 -14.45
N LEU A 449 17.47 -31.55 -15.00
CA LEU A 449 16.82 -32.61 -14.21
C LEU A 449 17.85 -33.39 -13.38
N CYS A 450 19.01 -33.73 -13.96
CA CYS A 450 20.12 -34.29 -13.21
C CYS A 450 20.58 -33.36 -12.08
N LYS A 451 20.65 -32.05 -12.35
CA LYS A 451 20.95 -31.04 -11.32
C LYS A 451 19.90 -31.03 -10.21
N SER A 452 18.62 -31.09 -10.56
CA SER A 452 17.50 -31.16 -9.61
C SER A 452 17.63 -32.37 -8.67
N ILE A 453 17.88 -33.57 -9.22
CA ILE A 453 18.11 -34.81 -8.45
C ILE A 453 19.35 -34.69 -7.55
N SER A 454 20.42 -34.04 -8.02
CA SER A 454 21.61 -33.85 -7.19
C SER A 454 21.35 -33.01 -5.94
N ILE A 455 20.36 -32.10 -5.98
CA ILE A 455 20.00 -31.18 -4.90
C ILE A 455 18.97 -31.83 -3.96
N GLN A 456 17.87 -32.36 -4.50
CA GLN A 456 16.81 -32.95 -3.70
C GLN A 456 17.17 -34.40 -3.34
N LYS A 457 17.31 -34.68 -2.04
CA LYS A 457 17.68 -36.02 -1.55
C LYS A 457 16.50 -36.88 -1.13
N ASN A 458 15.31 -36.28 -0.99
CA ASN A 458 14.11 -37.00 -0.61
C ASN A 458 13.30 -37.39 -1.85
N GLU A 459 13.23 -38.70 -2.11
CA GLU A 459 12.50 -39.34 -3.21
C GLU A 459 11.00 -39.01 -3.23
N ASP A 460 10.39 -38.64 -2.10
CA ASP A 460 8.99 -38.20 -2.04
C ASP A 460 8.68 -37.02 -2.98
N PHE A 461 9.70 -36.24 -3.36
CA PHE A 461 9.59 -35.06 -4.23
C PHE A 461 10.18 -35.24 -5.63
N LEU A 462 10.75 -36.41 -5.96
CA LEU A 462 11.45 -36.63 -7.23
C LEU A 462 10.59 -37.35 -8.29
N GLY A 463 9.40 -37.81 -7.94
CA GLY A 463 8.58 -38.63 -8.83
C GLY A 463 8.33 -38.02 -10.22
N ASP A 464 7.91 -36.76 -10.29
CA ASP A 464 7.65 -36.10 -11.58
C ASP A 464 8.94 -35.82 -12.35
N ILE A 465 10.05 -35.56 -11.63
CA ILE A 465 11.38 -35.35 -12.22
C ILE A 465 11.88 -36.64 -12.88
N HIS A 466 11.74 -37.79 -12.23
CA HIS A 466 12.09 -39.10 -12.80
C HIS A 466 11.28 -39.41 -14.05
N LEU A 467 9.96 -39.15 -14.05
CA LEU A 467 9.11 -39.40 -15.21
C LEU A 467 9.48 -38.50 -16.39
N LEU A 468 9.72 -37.20 -16.14
CA LEU A 468 10.14 -36.28 -17.19
C LEU A 468 11.53 -36.62 -17.73
N LEU A 469 12.47 -36.96 -16.84
CA LEU A 469 13.82 -37.36 -17.24
C LEU A 469 13.78 -38.65 -18.06
N ALA A 470 13.01 -39.66 -17.64
CA ALA A 470 12.80 -40.89 -18.40
C ALA A 470 12.24 -40.61 -19.80
N LYS A 471 11.22 -39.76 -19.91
CA LYS A 471 10.65 -39.35 -21.20
C LYS A 471 11.73 -38.74 -22.11
N LEU A 472 12.46 -37.74 -21.62
CA LEU A 472 13.49 -37.06 -22.43
C LEU A 472 14.63 -38.01 -22.81
N LEU A 473 15.02 -38.91 -21.92
CA LEU A 473 16.03 -39.94 -22.19
C LEU A 473 15.58 -40.92 -23.27
N ILE A 474 14.29 -41.30 -23.31
CA ILE A 474 13.73 -42.10 -24.41
C ILE A 474 13.83 -41.30 -25.72
N ASP A 475 13.45 -40.02 -25.71
CA ASP A 475 13.49 -39.16 -26.89
C ASP A 475 14.91 -39.02 -27.47
N VAL A 476 15.94 -39.01 -26.62
CA VAL A 476 17.36 -38.99 -27.03
C VAL A 476 18.02 -40.39 -27.11
N ASN A 477 17.22 -41.46 -27.12
CA ASN A 477 17.64 -42.86 -27.25
C ASN A 477 18.64 -43.36 -26.16
N LYS A 478 18.54 -42.81 -24.95
CA LYS A 478 19.24 -43.24 -23.72
C LYS A 478 18.37 -44.20 -22.91
N LEU A 479 18.04 -45.34 -23.53
CA LEU A 479 17.00 -46.25 -23.04
C LEU A 479 17.34 -46.93 -21.71
N LYS A 480 18.63 -47.18 -21.43
CA LYS A 480 19.06 -47.81 -20.17
C LYS A 480 18.89 -46.85 -19.00
N GLU A 481 19.35 -45.62 -19.20
CA GLU A 481 19.22 -44.55 -18.22
C GLU A 481 17.73 -44.28 -17.97
N ALA A 482 16.91 -44.17 -19.01
CA ALA A 482 15.45 -44.01 -18.88
C ALA A 482 14.81 -45.15 -18.08
N LYS A 483 15.23 -46.40 -18.30
CA LYS A 483 14.72 -47.56 -17.57
C LYS A 483 15.05 -47.50 -16.08
N ASN A 484 16.27 -47.08 -15.73
CA ASN A 484 16.66 -46.88 -14.34
C ASN A 484 15.79 -45.84 -13.64
N GLU A 485 15.50 -44.71 -14.29
CA GLU A 485 14.59 -43.67 -13.74
C GLU A 485 13.19 -44.24 -13.41
N LEU A 486 12.62 -45.02 -14.34
CA LEU A 486 11.30 -45.64 -14.14
C LEU A 486 11.33 -46.68 -13.02
N ASN A 487 12.40 -47.48 -12.92
CA ASN A 487 12.57 -48.44 -11.83
C ASN A 487 12.62 -47.72 -10.47
N THR A 488 13.44 -46.67 -10.34
CA THR A 488 13.53 -45.86 -9.11
C THR A 488 12.17 -45.27 -8.74
N TYR A 489 11.46 -44.65 -9.69
CA TYR A 489 10.11 -44.14 -9.48
C TYR A 489 9.15 -45.23 -8.96
N ARG A 490 9.15 -46.40 -9.61
CA ARG A 490 8.24 -47.50 -9.29
C ARG A 490 8.52 -48.11 -7.92
N GLU A 491 9.79 -48.38 -7.62
CA GLU A 491 10.22 -48.96 -6.35
C GLU A 491 9.81 -48.06 -5.18
N HIS A 492 10.04 -46.75 -5.29
CA HIS A 492 9.63 -45.79 -4.27
C HIS A 492 8.11 -45.72 -4.09
N ARG A 493 7.34 -45.71 -5.19
CA ARG A 493 5.86 -45.75 -5.14
C ARG A 493 5.36 -47.01 -4.42
N ILE A 494 5.97 -48.17 -4.68
CA ILE A 494 5.64 -49.44 -4.00
C ILE A 494 5.97 -49.36 -2.51
N GLU A 495 7.16 -48.87 -2.16
CA GLU A 495 7.58 -48.71 -0.75
C GLU A 495 6.59 -47.84 0.04
N LYS A 496 6.11 -46.76 -0.56
CA LYS A 496 5.15 -45.82 0.06
C LYS A 496 3.69 -46.28 -0.03
N GLY A 497 3.39 -47.37 -0.73
CA GLY A 497 2.02 -47.82 -1.01
C GLY A 497 1.23 -46.86 -1.90
N TRP A 498 1.91 -46.05 -2.72
CA TRP A 498 1.32 -45.10 -3.66
C TRP A 498 1.03 -45.76 -5.01
N LYS A 499 0.01 -45.25 -5.72
CA LYS A 499 -0.27 -45.68 -7.10
C LYS A 499 0.73 -45.06 -8.07
N THR A 500 1.09 -45.81 -9.12
CA THR A 500 1.83 -45.30 -10.28
C THR A 500 0.95 -44.39 -11.13
N ALA A 501 1.55 -43.39 -11.77
CA ALA A 501 0.85 -42.49 -12.70
C ALA A 501 0.60 -43.15 -14.06
N GLU A 502 -0.42 -42.72 -14.81
CA GLU A 502 -0.69 -43.26 -16.16
C GLU A 502 0.48 -43.06 -17.13
N VAL A 503 1.19 -41.94 -17.00
CA VAL A 503 2.40 -41.64 -17.79
C VAL A 503 3.49 -42.69 -17.58
N TYR A 504 3.61 -43.24 -16.37
CA TYR A 504 4.59 -44.30 -16.09
C TYR A 504 4.32 -45.53 -16.96
N GLU A 505 3.07 -46.01 -17.02
CA GLU A 505 2.72 -47.20 -17.80
C GLU A 505 2.98 -46.97 -19.30
N SER A 506 2.69 -45.76 -19.79
CA SER A 506 2.99 -45.37 -21.17
C SER A 506 4.48 -45.34 -21.48
N LEU A 507 5.34 -44.92 -20.55
CA LEU A 507 6.80 -44.90 -20.76
C LEU A 507 7.37 -46.32 -20.63
N GLU A 508 6.90 -47.09 -19.65
CA GLU A 508 7.35 -48.45 -19.36
C GLU A 508 7.08 -49.41 -20.52
N SER A 509 5.96 -49.24 -21.25
CA SER A 509 5.67 -50.06 -22.43
C SER A 509 6.75 -49.95 -23.52
N HIS A 510 7.44 -48.81 -23.62
CA HIS A 510 8.54 -48.60 -24.56
C HIS A 510 9.86 -49.22 -24.11
N LEU A 511 9.98 -49.63 -22.84
CA LEU A 511 11.22 -50.08 -22.22
C LEU A 511 11.13 -51.50 -21.63
N HIS A 512 10.08 -52.26 -21.94
CA HIS A 512 9.82 -53.58 -21.35
C HIS A 512 10.90 -54.63 -21.65
N GLU A 513 11.60 -54.53 -22.79
CA GLU A 513 12.70 -55.44 -23.17
C GLU A 513 14.07 -54.98 -22.62
N ILE A 514 14.14 -53.78 -22.05
CA ILE A 514 15.39 -53.19 -21.57
C ILE A 514 15.66 -53.65 -20.14
N ASN A 515 16.70 -54.46 -19.97
CA ASN A 515 17.21 -54.87 -18.68
C ASN A 515 18.42 -54.02 -18.29
N VAL A 516 18.42 -53.54 -17.05
CA VAL A 516 19.46 -52.66 -16.50
C VAL A 516 19.93 -53.17 -15.15
N THR A 517 21.22 -52.99 -14.86
CA THR A 517 21.84 -53.29 -13.56
C THR A 517 22.65 -52.09 -13.11
N GLY A 518 22.39 -51.59 -11.90
CA GLY A 518 23.03 -50.39 -11.34
C GLY A 518 22.09 -49.19 -11.27
N ASP A 519 22.66 -48.00 -11.05
CA ASP A 519 21.94 -46.73 -10.93
C ASP A 519 22.46 -45.67 -11.92
N ASN A 520 21.84 -44.49 -11.92
CA ASN A 520 22.20 -43.38 -12.80
C ASN A 520 23.15 -42.35 -12.16
N SER A 521 23.79 -42.64 -11.02
CA SER A 521 24.62 -41.65 -10.30
C SER A 521 25.74 -41.08 -11.16
N GLY A 522 26.47 -41.94 -11.87
CA GLY A 522 27.52 -41.50 -12.79
C GLY A 522 26.98 -40.75 -14.02
N PHE A 523 25.75 -41.06 -14.45
CA PHE A 523 25.09 -40.30 -15.52
C PHE A 523 24.76 -38.88 -15.05
N TYR A 524 24.23 -38.72 -13.84
CA TYR A 524 23.93 -37.41 -13.28
C TYR A 524 25.18 -36.54 -13.17
N GLU A 525 26.25 -37.06 -12.59
CA GLU A 525 27.52 -36.34 -12.42
C GLU A 525 28.08 -35.84 -13.76
N ASN A 526 28.06 -36.68 -14.79
CA ASN A 526 28.61 -36.34 -16.11
C ASN A 526 27.75 -35.36 -16.91
N ASN A 527 26.46 -35.17 -16.57
CA ASN A 527 25.56 -34.31 -17.35
C ASN A 527 25.34 -32.94 -16.72
N ILE A 528 25.68 -32.70 -15.45
CA ILE A 528 25.37 -31.44 -14.76
C ILE A 528 26.09 -30.22 -15.35
N ASP A 529 27.29 -30.37 -15.89
CA ASP A 529 28.11 -29.22 -16.31
C ASP A 529 27.47 -28.42 -17.46
N LEU A 530 26.71 -29.08 -18.34
CA LEU A 530 26.01 -28.43 -19.45
C LEU A 530 25.05 -27.33 -18.98
N THR A 531 24.30 -27.57 -17.89
CA THR A 531 23.37 -26.56 -17.38
C THR A 531 24.09 -25.39 -16.72
N VAL A 532 25.22 -25.66 -16.07
CA VAL A 532 26.06 -24.62 -15.43
C VAL A 532 26.61 -23.67 -16.50
N GLU A 533 27.11 -24.22 -17.60
CA GLU A 533 27.55 -23.42 -18.75
C GLU A 533 26.41 -22.62 -19.38
N TYR A 534 25.24 -23.26 -19.54
CA TYR A 534 24.06 -22.61 -20.12
C TYR A 534 23.55 -21.42 -19.30
N ILE A 535 23.47 -21.55 -17.97
CA ILE A 535 22.97 -20.46 -17.11
C ILE A 535 23.93 -19.29 -17.07
N TYR A 536 25.24 -19.59 -17.00
CA TYR A 536 26.25 -18.54 -16.90
C TYR A 536 26.68 -18.00 -18.26
N SER A 537 26.13 -18.49 -19.37
CA SER A 537 26.49 -18.08 -20.74
C SER A 537 26.40 -16.57 -20.96
N ASP A 538 25.41 -15.91 -20.34
CA ASP A 538 25.16 -14.46 -20.49
C ASP A 538 26.00 -13.58 -19.55
N ILE A 539 26.80 -14.19 -18.65
CA ILE A 539 27.63 -13.46 -17.69
C ILE A 539 29.04 -13.28 -18.29
N PRO A 540 29.55 -12.04 -18.42
CA PRO A 540 30.86 -11.80 -18.99
C PRO A 540 31.97 -12.30 -18.07
N TRP A 541 33.07 -12.75 -18.67
CA TRP A 541 34.32 -12.96 -17.95
C TRP A 541 34.97 -11.61 -17.64
N GLN A 542 35.38 -11.43 -16.39
CA GLN A 542 36.11 -10.25 -15.93
C GLN A 542 37.40 -10.67 -15.21
N ASP A 543 38.47 -9.90 -15.41
CA ASP A 543 39.76 -10.12 -14.75
C ASP A 543 39.74 -9.62 -13.31
N PHE A 544 40.26 -10.44 -12.40
CA PHE A 544 40.41 -10.10 -10.99
C PHE A 544 41.83 -10.43 -10.51
N LEU A 545 42.36 -9.55 -9.66
CA LEU A 545 43.62 -9.73 -8.96
C LEU A 545 43.43 -10.56 -7.70
N LEU A 546 44.16 -11.65 -7.55
CA LEU A 546 44.35 -12.34 -6.27
C LEU A 546 45.27 -11.51 -5.38
N TYR A 547 44.71 -10.72 -4.46
CA TYR A 547 45.51 -9.79 -3.65
C TYR A 547 45.83 -10.30 -2.23
N ASP A 548 45.11 -11.31 -1.74
CA ASP A 548 45.38 -11.90 -0.42
C ASP A 548 45.00 -13.39 -0.35
N LYS A 549 45.73 -14.14 0.47
CA LYS A 549 45.47 -15.54 0.82
C LYS A 549 45.68 -15.75 2.32
N TRP A 550 44.68 -16.29 3.00
CA TRP A 550 44.75 -16.57 4.44
C TRP A 550 43.92 -17.79 4.83
N LYS A 551 44.16 -18.31 6.03
CA LYS A 551 43.32 -19.36 6.61
C LYS A 551 42.24 -18.74 7.51
N ASN A 552 40.99 -19.15 7.31
CA ASN A 552 39.90 -18.75 8.20
C ASN A 552 39.98 -19.49 9.55
N LYS A 553 39.07 -19.16 10.49
CA LYS A 553 38.99 -19.81 11.81
C LYS A 553 38.83 -21.33 11.75
N LYS A 554 38.29 -21.87 10.63
CA LYS A 554 38.10 -23.30 10.37
C LYS A 554 39.30 -23.93 9.63
N GLN A 555 40.44 -23.25 9.58
CA GLN A 555 41.65 -23.68 8.85
C GLN A 555 41.46 -23.89 7.35
N GLN A 556 40.39 -23.35 6.77
CA GLN A 556 40.17 -23.39 5.32
C GLN A 556 40.91 -22.22 4.69
N GLU A 557 41.63 -22.50 3.61
CA GLU A 557 42.32 -21.47 2.83
C GLU A 557 41.29 -20.66 2.01
N ILE A 558 41.38 -19.34 2.11
CA ILE A 558 40.53 -18.36 1.46
C ILE A 558 41.42 -17.48 0.58
N SER A 559 40.91 -17.18 -0.61
CA SER A 559 41.53 -16.27 -1.58
C SER A 559 40.64 -15.03 -1.74
N SER A 560 41.24 -13.84 -1.67
CA SER A 560 40.57 -12.56 -1.93
C SER A 560 40.85 -12.05 -3.33
N PHE A 561 39.82 -11.51 -3.96
CA PHE A 561 39.86 -10.99 -5.31
C PHE A 561 39.32 -9.57 -5.38
N THR A 562 39.93 -8.76 -6.25
CA THR A 562 39.47 -7.40 -6.57
C THR A 562 39.62 -7.13 -8.07
N ASP A 563 38.73 -6.31 -8.63
CA ASP A 563 38.90 -5.75 -9.99
C ASP A 563 39.69 -4.43 -9.99
N LEU A 564 40.27 -4.07 -8.83
CA LEU A 564 40.97 -2.82 -8.54
C LEU A 564 40.09 -1.56 -8.47
N ASN A 565 38.77 -1.71 -8.68
CA ASN A 565 37.82 -0.62 -8.63
C ASN A 565 36.85 -0.79 -7.44
N ASN A 566 35.72 -1.44 -7.68
CA ASN A 566 34.59 -1.49 -6.76
C ASN A 566 34.10 -2.91 -6.47
N ILE A 567 34.64 -3.93 -7.14
CA ILE A 567 34.23 -5.32 -6.93
C ILE A 567 35.28 -6.03 -6.10
N GLU A 568 34.85 -6.50 -4.94
CA GLU A 568 35.64 -7.36 -4.07
C GLU A 568 34.85 -8.60 -3.67
N PHE A 569 35.52 -9.75 -3.66
CA PHE A 569 34.94 -10.97 -3.13
C PHE A 569 35.98 -11.93 -2.58
N ILE A 570 35.50 -12.89 -1.80
CA ILE A 570 36.31 -13.95 -1.22
C ILE A 570 35.76 -15.30 -1.64
N VAL A 571 36.66 -16.26 -1.86
CA VAL A 571 36.31 -17.62 -2.23
C VAL A 571 37.23 -18.61 -1.53
N LYS A 572 36.70 -19.79 -1.17
CA LYS A 572 37.54 -20.89 -0.69
C LYS A 572 38.50 -21.29 -1.81
N THR A 573 39.78 -21.43 -1.51
CA THR A 573 40.79 -21.78 -2.53
C THR A 573 40.47 -23.11 -3.21
N ASN A 574 39.89 -24.08 -2.49
CA ASN A 574 39.52 -25.37 -3.09
C ASN A 574 38.19 -25.35 -3.87
N LYS A 575 37.52 -24.20 -4.04
CA LYS A 575 36.28 -24.13 -4.83
C LYS A 575 36.55 -24.33 -6.32
N PHE A 576 37.67 -23.83 -6.82
CA PHE A 576 38.08 -23.95 -8.21
C PHE A 576 39.52 -24.44 -8.27
N ASP A 577 39.77 -25.50 -9.04
CA ASP A 577 41.09 -26.16 -9.08
C ASP A 577 42.24 -25.22 -9.46
N ILE A 578 41.97 -24.24 -10.33
CA ILE A 578 42.92 -23.21 -10.75
C ILE A 578 43.51 -22.41 -9.57
N LEU A 579 42.78 -22.27 -8.46
CA LEU A 579 43.20 -21.47 -7.31
C LEU A 579 44.22 -22.18 -6.42
N GLY A 580 44.24 -23.51 -6.42
CA GLY A 580 45.12 -24.31 -5.56
C GLY A 580 46.60 -23.95 -5.74
N ASN A 581 47.02 -23.73 -6.99
CA ASN A 581 48.40 -23.40 -7.34
C ASN A 581 48.64 -21.90 -7.58
N SER A 582 47.61 -21.06 -7.46
CA SER A 582 47.74 -19.62 -7.72
C SER A 582 48.47 -18.90 -6.58
N ILE A 583 49.34 -17.95 -6.91
CA ILE A 583 50.04 -17.10 -5.92
C ILE A 583 49.41 -15.71 -5.86
N VAL A 584 49.66 -14.96 -4.78
CA VAL A 584 49.28 -13.55 -4.70
C VAL A 584 49.88 -12.81 -5.90
N ASN A 585 49.12 -11.86 -6.44
CA ASN A 585 49.32 -11.14 -7.71
C ASN A 585 48.97 -11.91 -8.99
N ALA A 586 48.46 -13.14 -8.90
CA ALA A 586 47.89 -13.81 -10.06
C ALA A 586 46.61 -13.11 -10.53
N VAL A 587 46.44 -13.00 -11.85
CA VAL A 587 45.21 -12.51 -12.47
C VAL A 587 44.39 -13.70 -12.96
N ILE A 588 43.12 -13.74 -12.57
CA ILE A 588 42.22 -14.85 -12.84
C ILE A 588 40.90 -14.27 -13.33
N GLN A 589 40.31 -14.90 -14.34
CA GLN A 589 39.01 -14.50 -14.84
C GLN A 589 37.90 -15.18 -14.05
N PHE A 590 36.90 -14.40 -13.67
CA PHE A 590 35.70 -14.91 -13.04
C PHE A 590 34.45 -14.42 -13.76
N LYS A 591 33.44 -15.28 -13.77
CA LYS A 591 32.04 -14.85 -13.87
C LYS A 591 31.53 -14.62 -12.46
N THR A 592 30.97 -13.45 -12.18
CA THR A 592 30.50 -13.08 -10.85
C THR A 592 29.03 -12.71 -10.87
N HIS A 593 28.35 -12.93 -9.74
CA HIS A 593 26.97 -12.50 -9.50
C HIS A 593 26.89 -11.70 -8.21
N TYR A 594 26.09 -10.64 -8.21
CA TYR A 594 25.84 -9.86 -7.01
C TYR A 594 24.64 -10.41 -6.25
N ASP A 595 24.92 -11.13 -5.17
CA ASP A 595 23.91 -11.63 -4.23
C ASP A 595 23.39 -10.46 -3.40
N LYS A 596 22.22 -9.95 -3.81
CA LYS A 596 21.54 -8.83 -3.16
C LYS A 596 21.16 -9.15 -1.71
N THR A 597 20.82 -10.40 -1.41
CA THR A 597 20.39 -10.85 -0.08
C THR A 597 21.53 -10.72 0.93
N ASN A 598 22.74 -11.11 0.53
CA ASN A 598 23.93 -11.05 1.40
C ASN A 598 24.83 -9.85 1.13
N ASN A 599 24.44 -8.96 0.20
CA ASN A 599 25.15 -7.75 -0.17
C ASN A 599 26.64 -8.01 -0.48
N ARG A 600 26.88 -8.98 -1.37
CA ARG A 600 28.24 -9.46 -1.74
C ARG A 600 28.28 -10.05 -3.14
N TYR A 601 29.46 -10.04 -3.75
CA TYR A 601 29.71 -10.78 -4.98
C TYR A 601 30.03 -12.26 -4.71
N ILE A 602 29.55 -13.12 -5.59
CA ILE A 602 29.80 -14.57 -5.59
C ILE A 602 30.51 -14.93 -6.90
N ALA A 603 31.64 -15.62 -6.79
CA ALA A 603 32.31 -16.22 -7.94
C ALA A 603 31.55 -17.48 -8.41
N LEU A 604 31.15 -17.52 -9.67
CA LEU A 604 30.36 -18.61 -10.27
C LEU A 604 31.25 -19.60 -11.03
N GLN A 605 32.12 -19.09 -11.90
CA GLN A 605 33.12 -19.86 -12.64
C GLN A 605 34.46 -19.12 -12.60
N ALA A 606 35.55 -19.86 -12.78
CA ALA A 606 36.91 -19.35 -12.82
C ALA A 606 37.67 -19.96 -13.99
N GLN A 607 38.47 -19.14 -14.69
CA GLN A 607 39.38 -19.62 -15.73
C GLN A 607 40.69 -18.82 -15.73
N LYS A 608 41.70 -19.34 -16.44
CA LYS A 608 42.98 -18.64 -16.59
C LYS A 608 42.77 -17.34 -17.33
N SER A 609 43.34 -16.25 -16.82
CA SER A 609 43.38 -15.00 -17.55
C SER A 609 44.55 -14.98 -18.54
N THR A 610 44.36 -14.28 -19.65
CA THR A 610 45.43 -13.85 -20.55
C THR A 610 45.98 -12.48 -20.17
N CYS A 611 45.30 -11.74 -19.30
CA CYS A 611 45.71 -10.47 -18.74
C CYS A 611 46.82 -10.70 -17.71
N THR A 612 47.93 -9.98 -17.83
CA THR A 612 49.03 -10.04 -16.86
C THR A 612 48.76 -9.13 -15.66
N PHE A 613 49.55 -9.28 -14.59
CA PHE A 613 49.50 -8.35 -13.45
C PHE A 613 49.68 -6.90 -13.91
N ALA A 614 50.65 -6.63 -14.79
CA ALA A 614 50.93 -5.30 -15.31
C ALA A 614 49.74 -4.73 -16.11
N ASP A 615 49.13 -5.53 -16.98
CA ASP A 615 47.98 -5.11 -17.79
C ASP A 615 46.77 -4.72 -16.92
N LEU A 616 46.59 -5.42 -15.79
CA LEU A 616 45.51 -5.14 -14.86
C LEU A 616 45.83 -3.92 -13.98
N THR A 617 47.05 -3.82 -13.45
CA THR A 617 47.45 -2.71 -12.58
C THR A 617 47.58 -1.37 -13.31
N ASP A 618 47.74 -1.37 -14.63
CA ASP A 618 47.65 -0.15 -15.45
C ASP A 618 46.26 0.51 -15.41
N LYS A 619 45.23 -0.23 -14.99
CA LYS A 619 43.87 0.28 -14.80
C LYS A 619 43.59 0.71 -13.35
N ALA A 620 44.57 0.56 -12.44
CA ALA A 620 44.41 0.92 -11.05
C ALA A 620 44.33 2.43 -10.85
N SER A 621 43.83 2.86 -9.69
CA SER A 621 43.92 4.26 -9.29
C SER A 621 45.38 4.65 -9.06
N SER A 622 45.76 5.85 -9.48
CA SER A 622 47.05 6.45 -9.16
C SER A 622 46.88 7.76 -8.39
N ALA A 623 47.83 8.06 -7.53
CA ALA A 623 47.90 9.34 -6.82
C ALA A 623 49.35 9.77 -6.61
N LEU A 624 49.55 11.08 -6.52
CA LEU A 624 50.79 11.65 -6.03
C LEU A 624 50.79 11.57 -4.50
N ALA A 625 51.86 11.04 -3.93
CA ALA A 625 52.03 10.95 -2.50
C ALA A 625 53.32 11.63 -2.07
N ILE A 626 53.23 12.51 -1.07
CA ILE A 626 54.40 13.15 -0.48
C ILE A 626 54.99 12.26 0.62
N ILE A 627 56.31 12.19 0.69
CA ILE A 627 57.02 11.50 1.77
C ILE A 627 57.19 12.45 2.95
N ASP A 628 56.50 12.21 4.05
CA ASP A 628 56.60 13.02 5.27
C ASP A 628 57.62 12.46 6.27
N HIS A 629 57.89 11.15 6.24
CA HIS A 629 58.82 10.50 7.16
C HIS A 629 59.60 9.35 6.54
N VAL A 630 60.91 9.28 6.80
CA VAL A 630 61.77 8.16 6.44
C VAL A 630 62.40 7.59 7.70
N ASN A 631 62.24 6.29 7.91
CA ASN A 631 62.77 5.58 9.07
C ASN A 631 63.80 4.52 8.63
N GLU A 632 65.07 4.92 8.64
CA GLU A 632 66.20 4.07 8.26
C GLU A 632 66.35 2.82 9.15
N GLN A 633 66.06 2.94 10.46
CA GLN A 633 66.17 1.82 11.39
C GLN A 633 65.12 0.74 11.12
N LYS A 634 63.88 1.16 10.87
CA LYS A 634 62.76 0.26 10.54
C LYS A 634 62.70 -0.09 9.05
N LYS A 635 63.59 0.49 8.22
CA LYS A 635 63.69 0.31 6.76
C LYS A 635 62.34 0.54 6.07
N LEU A 636 61.73 1.69 6.32
CA LEU A 636 60.44 2.08 5.75
C LEU A 636 60.34 3.60 5.61
N PHE A 637 59.44 4.05 4.74
CA PHE A 637 59.03 5.44 4.66
C PHE A 637 57.50 5.54 4.72
N HIS A 638 57.02 6.65 5.27
CA HIS A 638 55.61 7.01 5.32
C HIS A 638 55.29 7.96 4.17
N TYR A 639 54.09 7.81 3.61
CA TYR A 639 53.61 8.64 2.52
C TYR A 639 52.20 9.14 2.83
N VAL A 640 51.84 10.29 2.26
CA VAL A 640 50.54 10.92 2.42
C VAL A 640 50.00 11.28 1.04
N ILE A 641 48.79 10.82 0.73
CA ILE A 641 48.06 11.17 -0.50
C ILE A 641 47.11 12.33 -0.23
N ASP A 642 46.36 12.28 0.87
CA ASP A 642 45.45 13.36 1.29
C ASP A 642 45.16 13.25 2.79
N SER A 643 44.18 14.02 3.29
CA SER A 643 43.76 14.00 4.71
C SER A 643 43.07 12.72 5.17
N THR A 644 42.80 11.78 4.27
CA THR A 644 42.08 10.53 4.51
C THR A 644 42.88 9.29 4.12
N LEU A 645 43.92 9.44 3.31
CA LEU A 645 44.73 8.35 2.77
C LEU A 645 46.23 8.62 3.00
N ASP A 646 46.81 7.77 3.83
CA ASP A 646 48.24 7.71 4.13
C ASP A 646 48.68 6.25 4.31
N GLY A 647 49.98 6.02 4.42
CA GLY A 647 50.47 4.70 4.77
C GLY A 647 51.98 4.56 4.77
N ILE A 648 52.43 3.30 4.80
CA ILE A 648 53.85 2.96 4.92
C ILE A 648 54.26 2.03 3.79
N ILE A 649 55.41 2.33 3.17
CA ILE A 649 56.11 1.43 2.25
C ILE A 649 57.43 1.02 2.89
N ARG A 650 57.69 -0.28 2.96
CA ARG A 650 58.96 -0.84 3.44
C ARG A 650 59.97 -0.88 2.31
N PHE A 651 61.25 -0.76 2.65
CA PHE A 651 62.36 -0.86 1.69
C PHE A 651 62.45 -2.23 1.02
N SER A 652 61.80 -3.26 1.57
CA SER A 652 61.69 -4.58 0.94
C SER A 652 60.63 -4.65 -0.16
N GLN A 653 59.80 -3.62 -0.30
CA GLN A 653 58.71 -3.55 -1.29
C GLN A 653 59.08 -2.72 -2.53
N THR A 654 60.14 -1.91 -2.45
CA THR A 654 60.60 -1.05 -3.54
C THR A 654 62.10 -0.78 -3.42
N GLU A 655 62.77 -0.55 -4.54
CA GLU A 655 64.17 -0.11 -4.56
C GLU A 655 64.31 1.41 -4.34
N LEU A 656 63.21 2.17 -4.39
CA LEU A 656 63.22 3.62 -4.17
C LEU A 656 63.63 3.99 -2.74
N ARG A 657 64.43 5.04 -2.60
CA ARG A 657 64.90 5.60 -1.32
C ARG A 657 64.66 7.11 -1.32
N PRO A 658 63.39 7.54 -1.19
CA PRO A 658 63.02 8.94 -1.31
C PRO A 658 63.47 9.74 -0.09
N ASN A 659 63.56 11.07 -0.26
CA ASN A 659 63.77 12.01 0.84
C ASN A 659 62.43 12.56 1.35
N ILE A 660 62.44 13.09 2.57
CA ILE A 660 61.28 13.83 3.11
C ILE A 660 61.01 15.04 2.20
N GLY A 661 59.75 15.22 1.80
CA GLY A 661 59.28 16.25 0.88
C GLY A 661 59.27 15.83 -0.59
N GLU A 662 59.82 14.67 -0.94
CA GLU A 662 59.79 14.11 -2.29
C GLU A 662 58.40 13.54 -2.60
N PHE A 663 57.96 13.65 -3.86
CA PHE A 663 56.73 13.04 -4.34
C PHE A 663 57.02 11.74 -5.07
N LEU A 664 56.16 10.75 -4.86
CA LEU A 664 56.11 9.51 -5.61
C LEU A 664 54.74 9.35 -6.27
N GLU A 665 54.70 8.74 -7.45
CA GLU A 665 53.46 8.27 -8.03
C GLU A 665 53.19 6.85 -7.50
N ILE A 666 52.03 6.67 -6.86
CA ILE A 666 51.62 5.41 -6.27
C ILE A 666 50.41 4.88 -7.03
N LYS A 667 50.51 3.66 -7.57
CA LYS A 667 49.34 2.89 -8.04
C LYS A 667 48.79 2.05 -6.90
N TYR A 668 47.48 2.12 -6.66
CA TYR A 668 46.85 1.46 -5.52
C TYR A 668 45.40 1.05 -5.80
N PHE A 669 44.86 0.21 -4.93
CA PHE A 669 43.42 0.01 -4.77
C PHE A 669 43.06 0.03 -3.28
N THR A 670 41.78 0.24 -2.98
CA THR A 670 41.28 0.23 -1.60
C THR A 670 40.31 -0.92 -1.37
N SER A 671 40.49 -1.61 -0.24
CA SER A 671 39.52 -2.60 0.24
C SER A 671 38.82 -2.13 1.49
N TYR A 672 37.57 -2.54 1.69
CA TYR A 672 36.82 -2.14 2.89
C TYR A 672 36.73 -3.27 3.91
N ASN A 673 37.29 -3.02 5.10
CA ASN A 673 37.16 -3.96 6.21
C ASN A 673 35.87 -3.69 6.98
N LYS A 674 34.81 -4.48 6.69
CA LYS A 674 33.51 -4.38 7.37
C LYS A 674 33.58 -4.53 8.90
N GLN A 675 34.57 -5.24 9.46
CA GLN A 675 34.66 -5.46 10.91
C GLN A 675 35.25 -4.25 11.64
N LYS A 676 36.17 -3.55 10.99
CA LYS A 676 36.84 -2.38 11.57
C LYS A 676 36.21 -1.05 11.10
N CYS A 677 35.31 -1.10 10.12
CA CYS A 677 34.78 0.07 9.43
C CYS A 677 35.88 0.98 8.87
N GLU A 678 36.95 0.37 8.37
CA GLU A 678 38.15 1.06 7.89
C GLU A 678 38.44 0.66 6.44
N ARG A 679 38.89 1.64 5.64
CA ARG A 679 39.47 1.37 4.32
C ARG A 679 40.93 0.98 4.52
N LYS A 680 41.35 -0.08 3.83
CA LYS A 680 42.74 -0.50 3.76
C LYS A 680 43.25 -0.23 2.35
N LEU A 681 44.29 0.58 2.26
CA LEU A 681 45.00 0.86 1.02
C LEU A 681 46.00 -0.28 0.72
N HIS A 682 46.04 -0.72 -0.54
CA HIS A 682 46.97 -1.73 -1.02
C HIS A 682 47.78 -1.17 -2.19
N ILE A 683 49.09 -1.18 -2.04
CA ILE A 683 50.04 -0.64 -3.01
C ILE A 683 50.32 -1.69 -4.07
N LEU A 684 50.19 -1.31 -5.35
CA LEU A 684 50.46 -2.16 -6.50
C LEU A 684 51.81 -1.84 -7.13
N ASP A 685 52.12 -0.55 -7.27
CA ASP A 685 53.37 -0.06 -7.86
C ASP A 685 53.71 1.33 -7.33
N VAL A 686 55.00 1.68 -7.35
CA VAL A 686 55.51 2.97 -6.87
C VAL A 686 56.63 3.45 -7.79
N ASN A 687 56.46 4.63 -8.36
CA ASN A 687 57.40 5.23 -9.30
C ASN A 687 57.86 6.61 -8.83
N SER A 688 59.09 6.98 -9.17
CA SER A 688 59.58 8.35 -9.02
C SER A 688 58.83 9.29 -9.96
N THR A 689 58.59 10.52 -9.53
CA THR A 689 57.94 11.55 -10.34
C THR A 689 58.55 12.92 -10.08
N ASP A 690 58.55 13.77 -11.11
CA ASP A 690 58.94 15.18 -11.00
C ASP A 690 57.72 16.10 -10.75
N MET A 691 56.51 15.50 -10.67
CA MET A 691 55.28 16.24 -10.38
C MET A 691 55.14 16.52 -8.89
N GLU A 692 54.69 17.73 -8.57
CA GLU A 692 54.38 18.15 -7.20
C GLU A 692 52.89 18.45 -7.06
N ASP A 693 52.36 18.25 -5.85
CA ASP A 693 51.02 18.70 -5.47
C ASP A 693 51.10 19.83 -4.43
N GLN A 694 50.74 21.04 -4.84
CA GLN A 694 50.77 22.24 -3.99
C GLN A 694 49.73 22.21 -2.86
N SER A 695 48.81 21.24 -2.86
CA SER A 695 47.91 20.98 -1.73
C SER A 695 48.60 20.25 -0.57
N LEU A 696 49.73 19.59 -0.84
CA LEU A 696 50.50 18.78 0.12
C LEU A 696 51.85 19.40 0.49
N ILE A 697 52.37 20.32 -0.33
CA ILE A 697 53.61 21.06 -0.06
C ILE A 697 53.45 22.54 -0.36
N LYS A 698 54.11 23.41 0.41
CA LYS A 698 54.26 24.84 0.05
C LYS A 698 55.49 25.45 0.71
N THR A 699 55.88 26.62 0.20
CA THR A 699 56.96 27.43 0.77
C THR A 699 56.39 28.63 1.51
N VAL A 700 56.93 28.92 2.70
CA VAL A 700 56.56 30.06 3.53
C VAL A 700 57.83 30.85 3.85
N SER A 701 57.79 32.17 3.70
CA SER A 701 58.92 33.06 3.99
C SER A 701 58.48 34.14 4.96
N GLY A 702 59.33 34.46 5.92
CA GLY A 702 59.03 35.42 6.98
C GLY A 702 60.05 35.35 8.11
N GLU A 703 59.80 36.13 9.15
CA GLU A 703 60.65 36.20 10.33
C GLU A 703 60.42 34.99 11.23
N LEU A 704 61.52 34.34 11.62
CA LEU A 704 61.50 33.21 12.54
C LEU A 704 61.55 33.71 13.99
N SER A 705 60.54 33.40 14.80
CA SER A 705 60.50 33.71 16.23
C SER A 705 60.99 32.52 17.05
N LEU A 706 62.19 32.64 17.63
CA LEU A 706 62.81 31.61 18.46
C LEU A 706 62.17 31.57 19.86
N LYS A 707 61.96 30.35 20.37
CA LYS A 707 61.33 30.07 21.66
C LYS A 707 62.23 29.22 22.55
N TYR A 708 62.23 29.53 23.83
CA TYR A 708 63.08 28.89 24.85
C TYR A 708 62.21 28.37 25.99
N LYS A 709 62.51 27.17 26.49
CA LYS A 709 61.84 26.58 27.66
C LYS A 709 62.68 26.78 28.91
N ASP A 710 62.13 27.49 29.89
CA ASP A 710 62.72 27.60 31.21
C ASP A 710 61.64 27.44 32.30
N ASN A 711 61.91 26.59 33.30
CA ASN A 711 61.02 26.36 34.45
C ASN A 711 59.53 26.14 34.11
N GLY A 712 59.25 25.47 32.98
CA GLY A 712 57.89 25.19 32.51
C GLY A 712 57.20 26.33 31.76
N ARG A 713 57.87 27.47 31.55
CA ARG A 713 57.41 28.58 30.71
C ARG A 713 58.08 28.56 29.34
N THR A 714 57.40 29.13 28.34
CA THR A 714 57.97 29.42 27.02
C THR A 714 58.25 30.92 26.98
N ILE A 715 59.47 31.30 26.62
CA ILE A 715 59.94 32.69 26.57
C ILE A 715 60.42 32.98 25.15
N ASP A 716 60.11 34.18 24.67
CA ASP A 716 60.44 34.63 23.32
C ASP A 716 61.86 35.21 23.27
N TYR A 717 62.53 35.11 22.12
CA TYR A 717 63.90 35.63 21.93
C TYR A 717 64.03 37.11 22.29
N GLN A 718 63.08 37.93 21.84
CA GLN A 718 63.09 39.36 22.08
C GLN A 718 62.94 39.69 23.58
N ASP A 719 62.10 38.97 24.31
CA ASP A 719 61.97 39.13 25.77
C ASP A 719 63.28 38.80 26.52
N ILE A 720 64.03 37.80 26.04
CA ILE A 720 65.33 37.45 26.64
C ILE A 720 66.34 38.58 26.44
N ILE A 721 66.32 39.22 25.27
CA ILE A 721 67.19 40.36 24.97
C ILE A 721 66.77 41.59 25.76
N ASP A 722 65.48 41.93 25.74
CA ASP A 722 64.97 43.18 26.30
C ASP A 722 64.99 43.19 27.83
N ASP A 723 64.68 42.06 28.47
CA ASP A 723 64.63 41.93 29.93
C ASP A 723 65.92 41.34 30.55
N GLU A 724 66.98 41.16 29.75
CA GLU A 724 68.28 40.57 30.15
C GLU A 724 68.14 39.22 30.90
N ILE A 725 67.24 38.35 30.43
CA ILE A 725 66.95 37.07 31.08
C ILE A 725 68.14 36.11 30.91
N GLY A 726 68.56 35.44 31.99
CA GLY A 726 69.74 34.55 32.03
C GLY A 726 69.63 33.21 31.28
N ILE A 727 69.08 33.20 30.06
CA ILE A 727 68.88 32.02 29.21
C ILE A 727 69.93 31.97 28.09
N ASP A 728 70.47 30.78 27.80
CA ASP A 728 71.45 30.58 26.71
C ASP A 728 70.78 30.70 25.33
N ILE A 729 70.78 31.91 24.77
CA ILE A 729 70.19 32.22 23.46
C ILE A 729 70.74 31.38 22.30
N LYS A 730 71.91 30.75 22.45
CA LYS A 730 72.49 29.88 21.42
C LYS A 730 71.79 28.52 21.29
N LYS A 731 70.85 28.21 22.18
CA LYS A 731 70.16 26.91 22.23
C LYS A 731 68.64 27.07 22.24
N PRO A 732 68.02 27.62 21.17
CA PRO A 732 66.57 27.65 21.07
C PRO A 732 65.98 26.24 21.16
N ASP A 733 64.83 26.10 21.80
CA ASP A 733 64.14 24.83 21.95
C ASP A 733 63.24 24.52 20.77
N PHE A 734 62.65 25.55 20.15
CA PHE A 734 61.89 25.49 18.90
C PHE A 734 61.70 26.92 18.40
N ALA A 735 61.02 27.07 17.27
CA ALA A 735 60.66 28.38 16.75
C ALA A 735 59.31 28.33 16.03
N PHE A 736 58.78 29.49 15.70
CA PHE A 736 57.62 29.63 14.82
C PHE A 736 57.95 30.56 13.67
N ILE A 737 57.45 30.22 12.48
CA ILE A 737 57.32 31.14 11.35
C ILE A 737 55.84 31.17 10.98
N ASP A 738 55.23 32.34 11.07
CA ASP A 738 53.77 32.48 11.13
C ASP A 738 53.18 31.48 12.17
N ASP A 739 52.26 30.62 11.74
CA ASP A 739 51.63 29.58 12.57
C ASP A 739 52.37 28.23 12.55
N TYR A 740 53.52 28.13 11.87
CA TYR A 740 54.21 26.86 11.64
C TYR A 740 55.32 26.61 12.65
N TYR A 741 55.18 25.51 13.39
CA TYR A 741 56.19 25.04 14.35
C TYR A 741 57.46 24.55 13.64
N VAL A 742 58.60 25.14 13.99
CA VAL A 742 59.93 24.75 13.53
C VAL A 742 60.66 23.99 14.66
N PRO A 743 60.95 22.69 14.48
CA PRO A 743 61.58 21.88 15.50
C PRO A 743 63.07 22.23 15.72
N LYS A 744 63.52 22.02 16.96
CA LYS A 744 64.91 22.22 17.41
C LYS A 744 65.99 21.72 16.46
N TYR A 745 65.78 20.55 15.86
CA TYR A 745 66.79 19.92 15.03
C TYR A 745 67.03 20.70 13.72
N LEU A 746 66.00 21.34 13.15
CA LEU A 746 66.15 22.19 11.96
C LEU A 746 66.91 23.48 12.29
N LEU A 747 66.61 24.09 13.43
CA LEU A 747 67.33 25.27 13.93
C LEU A 747 68.82 24.97 14.12
N ARG A 748 69.12 23.82 14.75
CA ARG A 748 70.51 23.36 14.94
C ARG A 748 71.20 23.05 13.62
N LYS A 749 70.50 22.42 12.67
CA LYS A 749 71.03 22.09 11.33
C LYS A 749 71.46 23.34 10.59
N GLN A 750 70.74 24.46 10.77
CA GLN A 750 71.04 25.75 10.12
C GLN A 750 71.76 26.76 11.02
N HIS A 751 72.26 26.33 12.18
CA HIS A 751 72.99 27.17 13.14
C HIS A 751 72.26 28.48 13.54
N ILE A 752 70.92 28.42 13.67
CA ILE A 752 70.10 29.57 14.03
C ILE A 752 70.16 29.80 15.55
N SER A 753 70.48 31.03 15.94
CA SER A 753 70.63 31.46 17.34
C SER A 753 70.06 32.86 17.63
N SER A 754 69.43 33.49 16.64
CA SER A 754 68.67 34.72 16.76
C SER A 754 67.47 34.66 15.83
N ASP A 755 66.46 35.49 16.12
CA ASP A 755 65.38 35.76 15.18
C ASP A 755 65.99 36.27 13.86
N CYS A 756 65.49 35.76 12.74
CA CYS A 756 65.98 36.08 11.40
C CYS A 756 64.95 35.70 10.33
N ASP A 757 65.05 36.35 9.17
CA ASP A 757 64.26 35.98 8.00
C ASP A 757 64.71 34.63 7.45
N VAL A 758 63.75 33.75 7.24
CA VAL A 758 63.97 32.42 6.68
C VAL A 758 62.94 32.11 5.62
N SER A 759 63.27 31.14 4.77
CA SER A 759 62.29 30.45 3.93
C SER A 759 62.20 29.00 4.39
N VAL A 760 61.00 28.53 4.70
CA VAL A 760 60.74 27.14 5.08
C VAL A 760 59.89 26.43 4.03
N LYS A 761 60.12 25.14 3.84
CA LYS A 761 59.15 24.27 3.18
C LYS A 761 58.35 23.52 4.23
N VAL A 762 57.03 23.59 4.06
CA VAL A 762 56.07 22.88 4.89
C VAL A 762 55.36 21.84 4.04
N LEU A 763 55.22 20.63 4.60
CA LEU A 763 54.44 19.55 4.00
C LEU A 763 53.27 19.18 4.90
N PHE A 764 52.22 18.62 4.32
CA PHE A 764 51.10 18.06 5.06
C PHE A 764 51.39 16.60 5.41
N ASN A 765 51.34 16.27 6.71
CA ASN A 765 51.69 14.93 7.22
C ASN A 765 50.48 14.01 7.46
N GLY A 766 49.33 14.32 6.88
CA GLY A 766 48.07 13.60 7.09
C GLY A 766 47.15 14.26 8.14
N GLU A 767 47.72 14.94 9.14
CA GLU A 767 46.95 15.64 10.19
C GLU A 767 47.17 17.15 10.18
N LYS A 768 48.42 17.59 9.97
CA LYS A 768 48.82 18.99 10.06
C LYS A 768 50.00 19.30 9.14
N TRP A 769 50.22 20.59 8.95
CA TRP A 769 51.38 21.10 8.24
C TRP A 769 52.61 21.07 9.15
N SER A 770 53.71 20.52 8.64
CA SER A 770 54.96 20.33 9.37
C SER A 770 56.13 20.90 8.56
N VAL A 771 56.98 21.68 9.23
CA VAL A 771 58.21 22.21 8.63
C VAL A 771 59.24 21.10 8.56
N PHE A 772 59.79 20.85 7.37
CA PHE A 772 60.79 19.80 7.14
C PHE A 772 62.10 20.33 6.54
N GLU A 773 62.06 21.48 5.88
CA GLU A 773 63.22 22.16 5.32
C GLU A 773 63.21 23.63 5.74
N LEU A 774 64.38 24.15 6.09
CA LEU A 774 64.58 25.55 6.44
C LEU A 774 65.85 26.06 5.78
N THR A 775 65.75 27.23 5.16
CA THR A 775 66.86 27.98 4.55
C THR A 775 66.91 29.37 5.17
N LYS A 776 68.05 29.73 5.74
CA LYS A 776 68.29 31.09 6.24
C LYS A 776 68.52 32.03 5.05
N GLN A 777 67.84 33.18 5.02
CA GLN A 777 68.02 34.18 3.96
C GLN A 777 69.30 34.98 4.14
#